data_AF-A0AA87TEP2-F1
#
_entry.id   AF-A0AA87TEP2-F1
#
_cell.length_a   1.000
_cell.length_b   1.000
_cell.length_c   1.000
_cell.angle_alpha   90.00
_cell.angle_beta   90.00
_cell.angle_gamma   90.00
#
_symmetry.space_group_name_H-M   'P 1'
#
loop_
_entity.id
_entity.type
_entity.pdbx_description
1 polymer ?
#
loop_
_entity_poly.entity_id
_entity_poly.type
_entity_poly.pdbx_seq_one_letter_code
_entity_poly.pdbx_strand_id
1 'polypeptide(L)'
;QDYVSNMWIKGDDLYLCADLSHDAGIERIDINGTYIGQEVSLTGNSEITGYKLHNQQCFEQDGHNYKMRIPLKTTANPANNNGFTINVMIKAKKQKQGDIDGLTASTSFSFKYDNTAPTAVFGTKIASSGTVQVNGTLFTDPALIGKTNINTSMKFFASGEDIAITAFDKNTGEVTLASAPANPTKGYLIYSPIEYLTPDTSGKVWVSGAAYDVGAGVEKVEVNYNGVASSKMTLEFPSGVRTDVGNGDVNFVTWKGELDVSSFVDGTGKIVITPIDRANNASAPIEVPVKLKKEPLKIDSVALGTDMNRNGAIADVGSTVVETKTLALTYNAANPDGIDSEKYDWHGKADGGTFRFKNNTSHIKIGTGGGSGAKKYTLKCVTNGTDIRNLTALPSNGVITLNAADFTKIGQSDDLATSDPKKRKLLLTVWDSAQGLTCGTDTWMAELELDVIVDTTDRIAPTNTIDPFKWVSETENSLYGNSRDNGHIEIKASGNSQVSGKISITGTAYDDQVITEIWAKIDGFTFTGASTTDAQVGHRLATYSTSTGNFTVESGNVDTNGWKFTVVSNEFSVEKGHTVKWQLDWDSSKITGGVGLNKTIMVTVKDTAQTNTVSKERKVDVVPYITGVSRNSTYNTNRARSGAIPLLRGEAGNTITGFNFEGNAPSLKITENKDGTGSSVAMESLTLSGDKKSFTFTVPNTAKDGYLHLVVNGVAAVNNTNAYTESNMEKSNTYGTAKHSDDRFVHIWRVNKEDTFKGSKNAIYPAMSKGTDGTLYASFSNYSKSEVYYSNAFTGSGSVTAGDGATRVFTGYDPPEETDITVNGAEVNVLYAANYHGGRDFDWGNGDSSYPWNDTQSANAGGLYLYDKDASLVEVCITPNRYFRIYRFELFTYDNELQQFKNIRTVRSGDNIYTVYYDRLTGAVKFAWVDDSKKPNTSGQALPWCVIDGNTDVTDSECKVPDAPAGAPDAQKTFTFVNPDGSTAVAKPYVLNTNSFEEGLSVSSAVWESIAVTVTKDGYPVVVYMDAATGSLRLARSTSKQPSSPNHWKIQSVLASSDKNGKNASDYINACIGSDGVLHIAFQNTKGELVYVKSTNTPNDGSTKYTFGKSEVLDDSGTSIDMTMDGATPYITYVSRPNSYDAIRIAYKTSMDFNNTGTNEEGWETMTAPLNQRAASGRICIETKAKHYNTTEKMPVAVGFKTSSDYRAAFYVGK
;
A
#
# COMPACT_ATOMS: atom_id res chain seq x y z
N GLN A 1 79.36 40.84 -47.75
CA GLN A 1 79.38 40.76 -46.29
C GLN A 1 80.58 41.55 -45.82
N ASP A 2 80.43 42.40 -44.80
CA ASP A 2 81.58 43.12 -44.25
C ASP A 2 82.51 42.12 -43.56
N TYR A 3 83.82 42.32 -43.70
CA TYR A 3 84.80 41.41 -43.14
C TYR A 3 84.78 41.47 -41.60
N VAL A 4 84.85 40.29 -40.98
CA VAL A 4 85.04 40.13 -39.53
C VAL A 4 86.17 39.14 -39.28
N SER A 5 87.00 39.40 -38.27
CA SER A 5 88.14 38.55 -37.93
C SER A 5 87.71 37.10 -37.66
N ASN A 6 88.39 36.15 -38.32
CA ASN A 6 88.11 34.71 -38.27
C ASN A 6 86.73 34.29 -38.77
N MET A 7 86.12 35.06 -39.67
CA MET A 7 84.86 34.65 -40.30
C MET A 7 85.03 33.32 -41.04
N TRP A 8 84.01 32.47 -40.94
CA TRP A 8 83.94 31.21 -41.67
C TRP A 8 83.52 31.47 -43.11
N ILE A 9 84.28 30.89 -44.04
CA ILE A 9 84.02 30.93 -45.48
C ILE A 9 84.01 29.52 -46.04
N LYS A 10 83.41 29.36 -47.22
CA LYS A 10 83.35 28.07 -47.90
C LYS A 10 83.47 28.22 -49.40
N GLY A 11 83.89 27.14 -50.04
CA GLY A 11 84.05 27.04 -51.47
C GLY A 11 85.09 28.01 -52.01
N ASP A 12 84.96 28.30 -53.29
CA ASP A 12 86.00 28.96 -54.08
C ASP A 12 85.51 30.25 -54.76
N ASP A 13 84.25 30.64 -54.55
CA ASP A 13 83.63 31.73 -55.32
C ASP A 13 83.76 33.11 -54.65
N LEU A 14 84.35 33.16 -53.46
CA LEU A 14 84.47 34.38 -52.68
C LEU A 14 85.72 35.18 -53.07
N TYR A 15 85.62 36.50 -52.93
CA TYR A 15 86.74 37.42 -53.12
C TYR A 15 86.86 38.32 -51.90
N LEU A 16 88.09 38.50 -51.42
CA LEU A 16 88.43 39.56 -50.47
C LEU A 16 88.60 40.86 -51.26
N CYS A 17 87.65 41.77 -51.07
CA CYS A 17 87.64 43.06 -51.74
C CYS A 17 88.00 44.19 -50.77
N ALA A 18 88.79 45.16 -51.22
CA ALA A 18 89.06 46.40 -50.48
C ALA A 18 89.40 47.53 -51.44
N ASP A 19 88.98 48.76 -51.12
CA ASP A 19 89.47 49.94 -51.82
C ASP A 19 90.79 50.37 -51.18
N LEU A 20 91.84 50.42 -51.99
CA LEU A 20 93.18 50.82 -51.59
C LEU A 20 93.41 52.23 -52.11
N SER A 21 93.40 53.21 -51.20
CA SER A 21 93.46 54.62 -51.58
C SER A 21 94.45 55.43 -50.76
N HIS A 22 95.11 56.38 -51.43
CA HIS A 22 95.86 57.46 -50.82
C HIS A 22 95.82 58.69 -51.73
N ASP A 23 95.77 59.91 -51.18
CA ASP A 23 95.63 61.14 -51.98
C ASP A 23 96.79 61.37 -52.97
N ALA A 24 97.98 60.90 -52.62
CA ALA A 24 99.17 60.93 -53.50
C ALA A 24 99.20 59.82 -54.57
N GLY A 25 98.27 58.87 -54.51
CA GLY A 25 98.32 57.61 -55.26
C GLY A 25 99.26 56.57 -54.65
N ILE A 26 99.14 55.31 -55.09
CA ILE A 26 99.85 54.16 -54.50
C ILE A 26 101.08 53.77 -55.36
N GLU A 27 102.25 53.71 -54.72
CA GLU A 27 103.53 53.32 -55.32
C GLU A 27 103.68 51.80 -55.39
N ARG A 28 103.40 51.13 -54.28
CA ARG A 28 103.67 49.70 -54.09
C ARG A 28 102.59 49.03 -53.24
N ILE A 29 102.29 47.78 -53.53
CA ILE A 29 101.43 46.91 -52.71
C ILE A 29 102.24 45.66 -52.36
N ASP A 30 102.36 45.38 -51.06
CA ASP A 30 102.99 44.19 -50.50
C ASP A 30 101.91 43.27 -49.94
N ILE A 31 101.92 42.00 -50.34
CA ILE A 31 100.93 40.99 -49.93
C ILE A 31 101.64 39.77 -49.40
N ASN A 32 101.28 39.34 -48.19
CA ASN A 32 101.80 38.12 -47.58
C ASN A 32 100.73 37.45 -46.70
N GLY A 33 101.13 36.48 -45.86
CA GLY A 33 100.21 35.70 -45.02
C GLY A 33 100.16 34.23 -45.43
N THR A 34 99.53 33.40 -44.60
CA THR A 34 99.56 31.94 -44.80
C THR A 34 98.80 31.48 -46.06
N TYR A 35 97.92 32.32 -46.61
CA TYR A 35 97.18 32.02 -47.84
C TYR A 35 98.01 32.23 -49.12
N ILE A 36 98.91 33.22 -49.11
CA ILE A 36 99.76 33.55 -50.26
C ILE A 36 101.01 32.66 -50.30
N GLY A 37 101.45 32.17 -49.14
CA GLY A 37 102.59 31.26 -48.98
C GLY A 37 103.95 31.95 -49.02
N GLN A 38 104.17 32.88 -49.96
CA GLN A 38 105.37 33.71 -50.05
C GLN A 38 105.00 35.20 -50.19
N GLU A 39 105.77 36.10 -49.59
CA GLU A 39 105.56 37.54 -49.73
C GLU A 39 105.79 38.01 -51.17
N VAL A 40 104.86 38.81 -51.68
CA VAL A 40 104.89 39.39 -53.03
C VAL A 40 104.82 40.91 -52.92
N SER A 41 105.79 41.59 -53.53
CA SER A 41 105.86 43.06 -53.63
C SER A 41 105.63 43.52 -55.06
N LEU A 42 104.59 44.32 -55.28
CA LEU A 42 104.16 44.79 -56.60
C LEU A 42 104.37 46.29 -56.72
N THR A 43 105.27 46.76 -57.59
CA THR A 43 105.63 48.18 -57.71
C THR A 43 105.18 48.77 -59.03
N GLY A 44 104.43 49.88 -58.97
CA GLY A 44 103.91 50.55 -60.16
C GLY A 44 102.72 49.83 -60.83
N ASN A 45 102.08 50.55 -61.76
CA ASN A 45 100.75 50.17 -62.26
C ASN A 45 100.73 48.83 -63.01
N SER A 46 101.77 48.53 -63.80
CA SER A 46 101.82 47.31 -64.62
C SER A 46 101.93 46.04 -63.78
N GLU A 47 102.72 46.07 -62.71
CA GLU A 47 102.89 44.90 -61.82
C GLU A 47 101.66 44.72 -60.93
N ILE A 48 101.11 45.82 -60.39
CA ILE A 48 99.92 45.78 -59.53
C ILE A 48 98.72 45.23 -60.31
N THR A 49 98.40 45.81 -61.47
CA THR A 49 97.25 45.36 -62.28
C THR A 49 97.50 44.04 -63.02
N GLY A 50 98.76 43.66 -63.26
CA GLY A 50 99.13 42.39 -63.88
C GLY A 50 99.12 41.20 -62.92
N TYR A 51 99.14 41.44 -61.60
CA TYR A 51 99.23 40.36 -60.62
C TYR A 51 97.97 39.49 -60.59
N LYS A 52 98.19 38.18 -60.71
CA LYS A 52 97.14 37.17 -60.66
C LYS A 52 97.40 36.18 -59.56
N LEU A 53 96.37 35.87 -58.78
CA LEU A 53 96.34 34.75 -57.85
C LEU A 53 95.24 33.79 -58.32
N HIS A 54 95.54 32.49 -58.36
CA HIS A 54 94.63 31.46 -58.90
C HIS A 54 94.06 31.83 -60.29
N ASN A 55 94.92 32.38 -61.16
CA ASN A 55 94.58 32.86 -62.52
C ASN A 55 93.56 34.01 -62.60
N GLN A 56 93.17 34.62 -61.48
CA GLN A 56 92.30 35.79 -61.44
C GLN A 56 93.11 37.05 -61.11
N GLN A 57 92.76 38.16 -61.75
CA GLN A 57 93.40 39.45 -61.51
C GLN A 57 93.03 39.98 -60.13
N CYS A 58 94.05 40.34 -59.32
CA CYS A 58 93.83 40.71 -57.92
C CYS A 58 93.64 42.21 -57.71
N PHE A 59 94.08 43.06 -58.65
CA PHE A 59 93.96 44.51 -58.52
C PHE A 59 93.50 45.15 -59.83
N GLU A 60 92.59 46.10 -59.70
CA GLU A 60 92.08 46.92 -60.80
C GLU A 60 92.43 48.39 -60.50
N GLN A 61 92.91 49.14 -61.49
CA GLN A 61 93.27 50.54 -61.32
C GLN A 61 92.03 51.42 -61.20
N ASP A 62 92.02 52.34 -60.23
CA ASP A 62 90.95 53.33 -60.03
C ASP A 62 91.57 54.72 -59.85
N GLY A 63 91.74 55.44 -60.97
CA GLY A 63 92.47 56.70 -61.03
C GLY A 63 93.95 56.55 -60.63
N HIS A 64 94.34 57.18 -59.52
CA HIS A 64 95.68 57.05 -58.92
C HIS A 64 95.76 55.97 -57.82
N ASN A 65 94.65 55.28 -57.55
CA ASN A 65 94.43 54.28 -56.51
C ASN A 65 94.08 52.91 -57.13
N TYR A 66 93.78 51.90 -56.30
CA TYR A 66 93.46 50.55 -56.76
C TYR A 66 92.29 49.94 -55.99
N LYS A 67 91.53 49.08 -56.67
CA LYS A 67 90.58 48.17 -56.03
C LYS A 67 91.22 46.79 -55.94
N MET A 68 91.24 46.24 -54.74
CA MET A 68 91.69 44.89 -54.47
C MET A 68 90.52 43.91 -54.58
N ARG A 69 90.76 42.75 -55.21
CA ARG A 69 89.84 41.63 -55.37
C ARG A 69 90.63 40.31 -55.35
N ILE A 70 91.04 39.86 -54.16
CA ILE A 70 91.82 38.61 -54.03
C ILE A 70 90.83 37.42 -54.01
N PRO A 71 90.93 36.43 -54.92
CA PRO A 71 90.07 35.25 -54.87
C PRO A 71 90.42 34.37 -53.66
N LEU A 72 89.39 33.96 -52.92
CA LEU A 72 89.46 33.06 -51.77
C LEU A 72 89.02 31.65 -52.21
N LYS A 73 89.99 30.77 -52.40
CA LYS A 73 89.89 29.39 -52.86
C LYS A 73 90.21 28.46 -51.69
N THR A 74 89.17 27.95 -51.03
CA THR A 74 89.32 27.12 -49.83
C THR A 74 89.48 25.63 -50.15
N THR A 75 89.17 25.20 -51.38
CA THR A 75 89.34 23.79 -51.79
C THR A 75 90.75 23.48 -52.31
N ALA A 76 91.43 24.46 -52.92
CA ALA A 76 92.72 24.27 -53.60
C ALA A 76 93.94 24.61 -52.74
N ASN A 77 93.77 25.22 -51.56
CA ASN A 77 94.88 25.69 -50.73
C ASN A 77 94.64 25.43 -49.23
N PRO A 78 94.70 24.17 -48.78
CA PRO A 78 94.39 23.82 -47.41
C PRO A 78 95.52 24.27 -46.46
N ALA A 79 95.26 25.33 -45.70
CA ALA A 79 96.10 25.67 -44.55
C ALA A 79 95.71 24.79 -43.33
N ASN A 80 96.68 24.52 -42.45
CA ASN A 80 96.46 23.73 -41.24
C ASN A 80 95.41 24.39 -40.31
N ASN A 81 94.60 23.59 -39.62
CA ASN A 81 93.56 24.03 -38.67
C ASN A 81 92.46 24.93 -39.29
N ASN A 82 92.08 24.63 -40.54
CA ASN A 82 90.93 25.25 -41.21
C ASN A 82 90.96 26.78 -41.20
N GLY A 83 92.14 27.40 -41.36
CA GLY A 83 92.23 28.86 -41.38
C GLY A 83 93.49 29.42 -42.02
N PHE A 84 93.39 30.62 -42.55
CA PHE A 84 94.50 31.31 -43.20
C PHE A 84 94.46 32.82 -42.98
N THR A 85 95.59 33.48 -43.24
CA THR A 85 95.73 34.94 -43.17
C THR A 85 96.19 35.52 -44.49
N ILE A 86 95.71 36.72 -44.80
CA ILE A 86 96.16 37.58 -45.89
C ILE A 86 96.51 38.92 -45.27
N ASN A 87 97.75 39.36 -45.42
CA ASN A 87 98.23 40.66 -45.01
C ASN A 87 98.45 41.50 -46.27
N VAL A 88 97.94 42.72 -46.25
CA VAL A 88 98.11 43.68 -47.33
C VAL A 88 98.70 44.95 -46.75
N MET A 89 99.79 45.42 -47.34
CA MET A 89 100.40 46.70 -47.03
C MET A 89 100.51 47.52 -48.31
N ILE A 90 100.12 48.79 -48.23
CA ILE A 90 100.25 49.74 -49.33
C ILE A 90 101.26 50.81 -48.96
N LYS A 91 102.04 51.25 -49.94
CA LYS A 91 102.97 52.38 -49.83
C LYS A 91 102.57 53.49 -50.78
N ALA A 92 102.45 54.72 -50.28
CA ALA A 92 102.05 55.89 -51.08
C ALA A 92 103.18 56.41 -51.99
N LYS A 93 102.83 57.00 -53.14
CA LYS A 93 103.75 57.75 -54.02
C LYS A 93 104.19 59.06 -53.37
N LYS A 94 105.40 59.50 -53.71
CA LYS A 94 105.92 60.82 -53.30
C LYS A 94 105.19 61.95 -54.05
N GLN A 95 104.77 63.00 -53.35
CA GLN A 95 104.03 64.12 -53.96
C GLN A 95 104.95 65.10 -54.71
N LYS A 96 106.22 65.30 -54.29
CA LYS A 96 107.27 66.03 -55.05
C LYS A 96 108.68 65.44 -54.84
N GLN A 97 109.60 65.71 -55.78
CA GLN A 97 110.99 65.26 -55.70
C GLN A 97 111.73 65.99 -54.57
N GLY A 98 111.95 65.28 -53.45
CA GLY A 98 112.53 65.82 -52.21
C GLY A 98 111.76 65.42 -50.94
N ASP A 99 110.55 64.86 -51.08
CA ASP A 99 109.74 64.40 -49.94
C ASP A 99 110.29 63.11 -49.29
N ILE A 100 110.11 63.04 -47.97
CA ILE A 100 110.40 61.91 -47.08
C ILE A 100 109.79 60.61 -47.65
N ASP A 101 110.50 59.48 -47.52
CA ASP A 101 110.05 58.18 -48.07
C ASP A 101 108.61 57.81 -47.65
N GLY A 102 107.82 57.36 -48.64
CA GLY A 102 106.35 57.30 -48.60
C GLY A 102 105.74 56.52 -47.43
N LEU A 103 104.63 57.05 -46.90
CA LEU A 103 103.80 56.46 -45.83
C LEU A 103 103.31 55.06 -46.22
N THR A 104 103.26 54.16 -45.24
CA THR A 104 102.71 52.81 -45.40
C THR A 104 101.47 52.61 -44.51
N ALA A 105 100.51 51.85 -45.01
CA ALA A 105 99.34 51.39 -44.25
C ALA A 105 99.19 49.88 -44.45
N SER A 106 98.95 49.12 -43.39
CA SER A 106 98.82 47.66 -43.46
C SER A 106 97.56 47.15 -42.74
N THR A 107 97.00 46.04 -43.21
CA THR A 107 95.86 45.36 -42.61
C THR A 107 96.01 43.86 -42.76
N SER A 108 95.61 43.11 -41.73
CA SER A 108 95.64 41.65 -41.68
C SER A 108 94.21 41.10 -41.66
N PHE A 109 93.93 40.18 -42.59
CA PHE A 109 92.64 39.51 -42.72
C PHE A 109 92.82 38.02 -42.37
N SER A 110 92.13 37.55 -41.34
CA SER A 110 92.11 36.15 -40.90
C SER A 110 90.76 35.51 -41.24
N PHE A 111 90.81 34.34 -41.89
CA PHE A 111 89.65 33.56 -42.28
C PHE A 111 89.73 32.16 -41.70
N LYS A 112 88.55 31.59 -41.45
CA LYS A 112 88.38 30.15 -41.22
C LYS A 112 87.64 29.55 -42.41
N TYR A 113 87.91 28.30 -42.76
CA TYR A 113 87.21 27.65 -43.86
C TYR A 113 86.65 26.29 -43.47
N ASP A 114 85.46 25.98 -43.99
CA ASP A 114 84.89 24.65 -43.90
C ASP A 114 84.09 24.35 -45.17
N ASN A 115 84.31 23.16 -45.72
CA ASN A 115 83.66 22.66 -46.93
C ASN A 115 82.86 21.38 -46.68
N THR A 116 82.80 20.89 -45.44
CA THR A 116 82.03 19.71 -45.08
C THR A 116 80.63 20.10 -44.64
N ALA A 117 79.63 19.29 -44.99
CA ALA A 117 78.26 19.53 -44.54
C ALA A 117 78.01 18.76 -43.22
N PRO A 118 77.21 19.33 -42.31
CA PRO A 118 76.85 18.65 -41.07
C PRO A 118 75.92 17.46 -41.31
N THR A 119 75.84 16.59 -40.31
CA THR A 119 74.94 15.43 -40.25
C THR A 119 74.00 15.56 -39.05
N ALA A 120 72.87 14.85 -39.05
CA ALA A 120 71.94 14.87 -37.93
C ALA A 120 71.15 13.56 -37.80
N VAL A 121 70.64 13.31 -36.59
CA VAL A 121 69.76 12.19 -36.25
C VAL A 121 68.51 12.67 -35.53
N PHE A 122 67.41 11.93 -35.65
CA PHE A 122 66.13 12.21 -35.00
C PHE A 122 65.87 11.24 -33.85
N GLY A 123 65.69 11.78 -32.64
CA GLY A 123 65.26 11.00 -31.50
C GLY A 123 65.55 11.62 -30.15
N THR A 124 65.19 10.89 -29.10
CA THR A 124 65.31 11.36 -27.71
C THR A 124 66.66 10.95 -27.13
N LYS A 125 67.44 11.91 -26.64
CA LYS A 125 68.70 11.64 -25.93
C LYS A 125 68.46 10.75 -24.70
N ILE A 126 69.26 9.68 -24.59
CA ILE A 126 69.27 8.74 -23.45
C ILE A 126 70.52 8.94 -22.60
N ALA A 127 71.69 9.00 -23.24
CA ALA A 127 72.98 9.23 -22.58
C ALA A 127 73.95 9.89 -23.57
N SER A 128 74.94 10.61 -23.06
CA SER A 128 76.00 11.19 -23.89
C SER A 128 77.28 11.34 -23.06
N SER A 129 78.42 11.31 -23.73
CA SER A 129 79.72 11.59 -23.13
C SER A 129 80.55 12.44 -24.10
N GLY A 130 81.35 13.37 -23.61
CA GLY A 130 82.29 14.17 -24.43
C GLY A 130 83.75 13.87 -24.17
N THR A 131 84.03 12.89 -23.34
CA THR A 131 85.39 12.56 -22.90
C THR A 131 85.80 11.15 -23.29
N VAL A 132 84.84 10.25 -23.52
CA VAL A 132 85.09 8.87 -23.93
C VAL A 132 85.44 8.80 -25.40
N GLN A 133 86.58 8.20 -25.71
CA GLN A 133 87.00 7.93 -27.08
C GLN A 133 86.46 6.57 -27.53
N VAL A 134 85.80 6.54 -28.68
CA VAL A 134 85.25 5.30 -29.26
C VAL A 134 85.95 5.05 -30.60
N ASN A 135 86.70 3.95 -30.68
CA ASN A 135 87.53 3.60 -31.84
C ASN A 135 87.31 2.16 -32.35
N GLY A 136 86.33 1.45 -31.79
CA GLY A 136 86.00 0.07 -32.14
C GLY A 136 84.52 -0.22 -31.96
N THR A 137 84.11 -1.46 -32.24
CA THR A 137 82.72 -1.94 -32.04
C THR A 137 82.35 -2.15 -30.57
N LEU A 138 83.30 -1.98 -29.64
CA LEU A 138 83.10 -2.21 -28.22
C LEU A 138 83.81 -1.11 -27.43
N PHE A 139 83.12 -0.52 -26.46
CA PHE A 139 83.71 0.41 -25.50
C PHE A 139 83.01 0.32 -24.14
N THR A 140 83.67 0.83 -23.10
CA THR A 140 83.12 0.87 -21.75
C THR A 140 83.09 2.31 -21.26
N ASP A 141 81.96 2.73 -20.69
CA ASP A 141 81.81 4.02 -20.03
C ASP A 141 81.24 3.84 -18.62
N PRO A 142 82.02 4.12 -17.56
CA PRO A 142 81.55 4.01 -16.18
C PRO A 142 80.30 4.83 -15.87
N ALA A 143 80.04 5.93 -16.61
CA ALA A 143 78.84 6.75 -16.43
C ALA A 143 77.55 6.03 -16.87
N LEU A 144 77.66 4.91 -17.59
CA LEU A 144 76.52 4.09 -18.02
C LEU A 144 76.17 2.97 -17.04
N ILE A 145 76.97 2.71 -16.01
CA ILE A 145 76.69 1.67 -15.01
C ILE A 145 75.36 1.97 -14.31
N GLY A 146 74.50 0.95 -14.23
CA GLY A 146 73.17 1.04 -13.61
C GLY A 146 72.07 1.62 -14.50
N LYS A 147 72.38 2.09 -15.72
CA LYS A 147 71.35 2.55 -16.67
C LYS A 147 70.51 1.35 -17.14
N THR A 148 69.19 1.47 -17.05
CA THR A 148 68.25 0.38 -17.43
C THR A 148 67.51 0.66 -18.73
N ASN A 149 67.65 1.87 -19.28
CA ASN A 149 66.95 2.35 -20.46
C ASN A 149 67.80 2.30 -21.76
N ILE A 150 68.97 1.64 -21.72
CA ILE A 150 69.80 1.38 -22.90
C ILE A 150 69.62 -0.08 -23.29
N ASN A 151 69.28 -0.32 -24.56
CA ASN A 151 69.09 -1.66 -25.12
C ASN A 151 69.29 -1.59 -26.66
N THR A 152 68.99 -2.67 -27.37
CA THR A 152 69.18 -2.79 -28.82
C THR A 152 68.20 -1.99 -29.67
N SER A 153 67.14 -1.41 -29.11
CA SER A 153 66.26 -0.47 -29.82
C SER A 153 66.82 0.95 -29.85
N MET A 154 67.87 1.22 -29.07
CA MET A 154 68.57 2.51 -29.04
C MET A 154 69.64 2.57 -30.13
N LYS A 155 70.03 3.80 -30.49
CA LYS A 155 71.03 4.10 -31.49
C LYS A 155 72.17 4.92 -30.91
N PHE A 156 73.33 4.81 -31.54
CA PHE A 156 74.57 5.47 -31.17
C PHE A 156 74.96 6.45 -32.28
N PHE A 157 75.14 7.72 -31.95
CA PHE A 157 75.55 8.77 -32.87
C PHE A 157 76.88 9.36 -32.44
N ALA A 158 77.91 9.21 -33.29
CA ALA A 158 79.23 9.81 -33.11
C ALA A 158 79.89 10.03 -34.47
N SER A 159 80.74 11.05 -34.58
CA SER A 159 81.53 11.31 -35.80
C SER A 159 80.68 11.50 -37.08
N GLY A 160 79.40 11.86 -36.90
CA GLY A 160 78.42 12.01 -37.98
C GLY A 160 77.77 10.72 -38.47
N GLU A 161 77.99 9.60 -37.79
CA GLU A 161 77.46 8.29 -38.15
C GLU A 161 76.37 7.82 -37.17
N ASP A 162 75.26 7.31 -37.71
CA ASP A 162 74.19 6.65 -36.96
C ASP A 162 74.42 5.12 -36.95
N ILE A 163 74.76 4.58 -35.78
CA ILE A 163 75.21 3.20 -35.60
C ILE A 163 74.26 2.47 -34.64
N ALA A 164 73.89 1.24 -34.96
CA ALA A 164 73.03 0.43 -34.10
C ALA A 164 73.78 -0.12 -32.88
N ILE A 165 73.12 -0.16 -31.72
CA ILE A 165 73.59 -0.87 -30.54
C ILE A 165 73.12 -2.33 -30.63
N THR A 166 74.04 -3.29 -30.53
CA THR A 166 73.73 -4.72 -30.62
C THR A 166 73.72 -5.42 -29.27
N ALA A 167 74.39 -4.85 -28.26
CA ALA A 167 74.32 -5.31 -26.87
C ALA A 167 74.71 -4.19 -25.89
N PHE A 168 74.22 -4.28 -24.66
CA PHE A 168 74.58 -3.38 -23.56
C PHE A 168 74.58 -4.15 -22.23
N ASP A 169 75.67 -4.04 -21.47
CA ASP A 169 75.76 -4.57 -20.11
C ASP A 169 75.70 -3.44 -19.07
N LYS A 170 74.54 -3.34 -18.40
CA LYS A 170 74.28 -2.32 -17.37
C LYS A 170 75.18 -2.43 -16.15
N ASN A 171 75.77 -3.59 -15.85
CA ASN A 171 76.58 -3.77 -14.65
C ASN A 171 78.02 -3.27 -14.85
N THR A 172 78.52 -3.34 -16.08
CA THR A 172 79.89 -2.95 -16.44
C THR A 172 79.96 -1.63 -17.22
N GLY A 173 78.83 -1.18 -17.81
CA GLY A 173 78.79 0.00 -18.66
C GLY A 173 79.35 -0.23 -20.07
N GLU A 174 79.45 -1.50 -20.49
CA GLU A 174 79.95 -1.90 -21.80
C GLU A 174 78.84 -1.82 -22.87
N VAL A 175 79.16 -1.19 -24.00
CA VAL A 175 78.27 -1.02 -25.16
C VAL A 175 78.90 -1.67 -26.38
N THR A 176 78.14 -2.54 -27.06
CA THR A 176 78.53 -3.15 -28.35
C THR A 176 77.77 -2.49 -29.50
N LEU A 177 78.52 -2.08 -30.52
CA LEU A 177 78.04 -1.41 -31.72
C LEU A 177 78.08 -2.36 -32.93
N ALA A 178 77.14 -2.17 -33.86
CA ALA A 178 77.07 -2.95 -35.09
C ALA A 178 78.28 -2.75 -36.01
N SER A 179 78.94 -1.59 -35.93
CA SER A 179 80.17 -1.25 -36.65
C SER A 179 81.00 -0.25 -35.84
N ALA A 180 82.32 -0.22 -36.06
CA ALA A 180 83.18 0.82 -35.49
C ALA A 180 82.98 2.15 -36.25
N PRO A 181 83.03 3.32 -35.58
CA PRO A 181 82.96 4.62 -36.25
C PRO A 181 84.11 4.80 -37.25
N ALA A 182 83.84 5.29 -38.47
CA ALA A 182 84.89 5.41 -39.49
C ALA A 182 85.97 6.45 -39.14
N ASN A 183 85.63 7.48 -38.38
CA ASN A 183 86.54 8.53 -37.91
C ASN A 183 86.48 8.62 -36.38
N PRO A 184 87.44 8.04 -35.61
CA PRO A 184 87.35 8.03 -34.14
C PRO A 184 87.28 9.43 -33.52
N THR A 185 86.21 9.74 -32.79
CA THR A 185 86.04 11.03 -32.07
C THR A 185 86.03 10.84 -30.57
N LYS A 186 86.24 11.95 -29.83
CA LYS A 186 86.01 12.00 -28.39
C LYS A 186 84.58 12.45 -28.16
N GLY A 187 83.75 11.52 -27.72
CA GLY A 187 82.36 11.75 -27.37
C GLY A 187 81.34 11.10 -28.30
N TYR A 188 80.15 10.86 -27.74
CA TYR A 188 79.04 10.15 -28.37
C TYR A 188 77.68 10.57 -27.78
N LEU A 189 76.61 10.21 -28.48
CA LEU A 189 75.23 10.23 -27.99
C LEU A 189 74.58 8.86 -28.18
N ILE A 190 73.94 8.35 -27.14
CA ILE A 190 72.98 7.26 -27.22
C ILE A 190 71.58 7.89 -27.20
N TYR A 191 70.73 7.53 -28.16
CA TYR A 191 69.39 8.08 -28.31
C TYR A 191 68.36 7.01 -28.66
N SER A 192 67.09 7.27 -28.32
CA SER A 192 65.94 6.47 -28.73
C SER A 192 65.36 7.05 -30.01
N PRO A 193 65.27 6.28 -31.11
CA PRO A 193 64.49 6.67 -32.27
C PRO A 193 63.03 6.95 -31.87
N ILE A 194 62.41 7.94 -32.53
CA ILE A 194 60.98 8.26 -32.34
C ILE A 194 60.23 7.77 -33.59
N GLU A 195 59.37 6.77 -33.41
CA GLU A 195 58.52 6.24 -34.49
C GLU A 195 57.16 6.94 -34.56
N TYR A 196 56.55 7.25 -33.41
CA TYR A 196 55.21 7.82 -33.31
C TYR A 196 55.27 9.29 -32.85
N LEU A 197 54.50 10.14 -33.52
CA LEU A 197 54.30 11.53 -33.15
C LEU A 197 52.86 11.73 -32.68
N THR A 198 52.71 12.10 -31.42
CA THR A 198 51.43 12.39 -30.78
C THR A 198 51.37 13.89 -30.46
N PRO A 199 50.55 14.70 -31.17
CA PRO A 199 50.46 16.12 -30.87
C PRO A 199 49.80 16.37 -29.51
N ASP A 200 50.14 17.52 -28.92
CA ASP A 200 49.38 18.08 -27.83
C ASP A 200 48.04 18.67 -28.31
N THR A 201 47.26 19.23 -27.37
CA THR A 201 45.95 19.86 -27.65
C THR A 201 46.04 21.08 -28.58
N SER A 202 47.24 21.63 -28.80
CA SER A 202 47.47 22.74 -29.74
C SER A 202 47.86 22.23 -31.14
N GLY A 203 47.88 20.91 -31.36
CA GLY A 203 48.22 20.29 -32.64
C GLY A 203 49.72 20.22 -32.90
N LYS A 204 50.55 20.34 -31.86
CA LYS A 204 52.01 20.44 -31.99
C LYS A 204 52.72 19.27 -31.35
N VAL A 205 53.86 18.87 -31.92
CA VAL A 205 54.66 17.73 -31.47
C VAL A 205 56.05 18.18 -31.04
N TRP A 206 56.55 17.58 -29.97
CA TRP A 206 57.95 17.77 -29.57
C TRP A 206 58.86 16.94 -30.46
N VAL A 207 59.84 17.60 -31.09
CA VAL A 207 60.88 16.99 -31.90
C VAL A 207 62.24 17.25 -31.27
N SER A 208 63.10 16.25 -31.27
CA SER A 208 64.48 16.39 -30.79
C SER A 208 65.42 15.49 -31.56
N GLY A 209 66.71 15.81 -31.46
CA GLY A 209 67.76 15.01 -32.04
C GLY A 209 69.13 15.58 -31.76
N ALA A 210 70.09 15.17 -32.57
CA ALA A 210 71.45 15.69 -32.52
C ALA A 210 71.99 15.98 -33.90
N ALA A 211 72.99 16.84 -33.97
CA ALA A 211 73.71 17.17 -35.18
C ALA A 211 75.21 17.24 -34.89
N TYR A 212 76.01 16.87 -35.88
CA TYR A 212 77.46 16.82 -35.79
C TYR A 212 78.10 17.38 -37.06
N ASP A 213 79.17 18.16 -36.88
CA ASP A 213 79.93 18.76 -37.97
C ASP A 213 81.43 18.64 -37.74
N VAL A 214 82.21 18.28 -38.75
CA VAL A 214 83.67 18.04 -38.57
C VAL A 214 84.47 19.35 -38.55
N GLY A 215 83.91 20.48 -39.01
CA GLY A 215 84.63 21.74 -39.20
C GLY A 215 84.13 22.92 -38.35
N ALA A 216 83.26 23.77 -38.92
CA ALA A 216 82.84 25.06 -38.37
C ALA A 216 81.91 24.94 -37.14
N GLY A 217 81.37 23.74 -36.93
CA GLY A 217 80.36 23.44 -35.92
C GLY A 217 78.96 23.84 -36.40
N VAL A 218 77.94 23.13 -35.91
CA VAL A 218 76.54 23.37 -36.29
C VAL A 218 76.06 24.73 -35.77
N GLU A 219 75.49 25.55 -36.65
CA GLU A 219 74.92 26.87 -36.33
C GLU A 219 73.41 26.80 -36.09
N LYS A 220 72.70 26.11 -36.99
CA LYS A 220 71.24 26.00 -36.96
C LYS A 220 70.76 24.67 -37.51
N VAL A 221 69.57 24.26 -37.09
CA VAL A 221 68.89 23.06 -37.59
C VAL A 221 67.50 23.45 -38.05
N GLU A 222 67.21 23.24 -39.32
CA GLU A 222 65.87 23.42 -39.87
C GLU A 222 65.13 22.08 -39.86
N VAL A 223 63.92 22.07 -39.33
CA VAL A 223 63.08 20.87 -39.21
C VAL A 223 61.71 21.15 -39.78
N ASN A 224 61.15 20.25 -40.57
CA ASN A 224 59.77 20.33 -41.05
C ASN A 224 59.14 18.93 -41.15
N TYR A 225 57.81 18.88 -41.28
CA TYR A 225 57.05 17.66 -41.48
C TYR A 225 56.74 17.49 -42.98
N ASN A 226 57.00 16.29 -43.52
CA ASN A 226 56.74 15.90 -44.92
C ASN A 226 57.39 16.79 -46.00
N GLY A 227 58.40 17.60 -45.69
CA GLY A 227 58.99 18.54 -46.67
C GLY A 227 58.17 19.82 -46.86
N VAL A 228 57.12 20.05 -46.05
CA VAL A 228 56.18 21.16 -46.25
C VAL A 228 56.68 22.41 -45.54
N ALA A 229 56.93 23.47 -46.32
CA ALA A 229 57.53 24.71 -45.83
C ALA A 229 56.71 25.42 -44.73
N SER A 230 55.38 25.30 -44.72
CA SER A 230 54.53 25.92 -43.68
C SER A 230 54.66 25.28 -42.30
N SER A 231 55.18 24.04 -42.23
CA SER A 231 55.50 23.36 -40.96
C SER A 231 56.93 23.61 -40.51
N LYS A 232 57.73 24.35 -41.30
CA LYS A 232 59.15 24.54 -41.05
C LYS A 232 59.39 25.36 -39.79
N MET A 233 60.32 24.87 -38.98
CA MET A 233 60.91 25.61 -37.87
C MET A 233 62.43 25.68 -38.02
N THR A 234 63.00 26.79 -37.59
CA THR A 234 64.46 27.01 -37.57
C THR A 234 64.91 27.13 -36.12
N LEU A 235 65.83 26.26 -35.72
CA LEU A 235 66.43 26.23 -34.39
C LEU A 235 67.86 26.79 -34.49
N GLU A 236 68.14 27.89 -33.79
CA GLU A 236 69.45 28.56 -33.82
C GLU A 236 70.15 28.49 -32.46
N PHE A 237 71.47 28.58 -32.45
CA PHE A 237 72.28 28.64 -31.23
C PHE A 237 72.11 30.02 -30.52
N PRO A 238 71.95 30.09 -29.18
CA PRO A 238 71.96 29.00 -28.19
C PRO A 238 70.56 28.49 -27.76
N SER A 239 69.46 29.05 -28.29
CA SER A 239 68.11 28.82 -27.78
C SER A 239 67.51 27.47 -28.23
N GLY A 240 67.71 27.10 -29.50
CA GLY A 240 67.18 25.89 -30.12
C GLY A 240 68.21 24.77 -30.34
N VAL A 241 69.49 25.12 -30.30
CA VAL A 241 70.64 24.22 -30.46
C VAL A 241 71.57 24.40 -29.27
N ARG A 242 71.92 23.31 -28.56
CA ARG A 242 72.72 23.33 -27.33
C ARG A 242 73.92 22.38 -27.42
N THR A 243 75.09 22.86 -26.97
CA THR A 243 76.30 22.05 -26.77
C THR A 243 76.17 21.24 -25.47
N ASP A 244 75.63 20.03 -25.57
CA ASP A 244 75.21 19.23 -24.39
C ASP A 244 76.04 17.94 -24.21
N VAL A 245 77.25 17.90 -24.78
CA VAL A 245 78.16 16.74 -24.71
C VAL A 245 79.32 16.98 -23.72
N GLY A 246 79.33 18.11 -23.00
CA GLY A 246 80.43 18.49 -22.11
C GLY A 246 81.60 19.13 -22.87
N ASN A 247 82.51 19.79 -22.15
CA ASN A 247 83.51 20.74 -22.67
C ASN A 247 84.61 20.12 -23.60
N GLY A 248 84.42 18.91 -24.11
CA GLY A 248 85.43 18.09 -24.79
C GLY A 248 85.35 18.04 -26.32
N ASP A 249 84.16 18.18 -26.93
CA ASP A 249 84.00 18.22 -28.39
C ASP A 249 82.97 19.29 -28.81
N VAL A 250 83.48 20.40 -29.38
CA VAL A 250 82.68 21.59 -29.76
C VAL A 250 81.86 21.40 -31.04
N ASN A 251 82.03 20.25 -31.69
CA ASN A 251 81.45 19.91 -32.98
C ASN A 251 80.10 19.19 -32.87
N PHE A 252 79.66 18.89 -31.66
CA PHE A 252 78.45 18.12 -31.37
C PHE A 252 77.38 18.96 -30.69
N VAL A 253 76.16 18.96 -31.24
CA VAL A 253 75.01 19.67 -30.67
C VAL A 253 73.78 18.79 -30.54
N THR A 254 72.96 19.09 -29.55
CA THR A 254 71.58 18.57 -29.46
C THR A 254 70.61 19.67 -29.83
N TRP A 255 69.49 19.30 -30.43
CA TRP A 255 68.44 20.23 -30.82
C TRP A 255 67.09 19.73 -30.32
N LYS A 256 66.23 20.66 -29.91
CA LYS A 256 64.88 20.38 -29.45
C LYS A 256 63.94 21.52 -29.82
N GLY A 257 62.76 21.17 -30.30
CA GLY A 257 61.77 22.13 -30.78
C GLY A 257 60.36 21.58 -30.77
N GLU A 258 59.40 22.46 -31.01
CA GLU A 258 57.97 22.17 -31.08
C GLU A 258 57.50 22.44 -32.53
N LEU A 259 56.99 21.40 -33.19
CA LEU A 259 56.62 21.41 -34.60
C LEU A 259 55.09 21.39 -34.74
N ASP A 260 54.52 22.32 -35.51
CA ASP A 260 53.09 22.34 -35.76
C ASP A 260 52.71 21.31 -36.84
N VAL A 261 51.92 20.32 -36.43
CA VAL A 261 51.40 19.29 -37.32
C VAL A 261 49.87 19.35 -37.47
N SER A 262 49.22 20.40 -36.96
CA SER A 262 47.75 20.55 -36.90
C SER A 262 47.05 20.39 -38.25
N SER A 263 47.69 20.79 -39.35
CA SER A 263 47.15 20.71 -40.71
C SER A 263 47.32 19.35 -41.41
N PHE A 264 48.08 18.41 -40.84
CA PHE A 264 48.30 17.10 -41.44
C PHE A 264 47.28 16.06 -40.98
N VAL A 265 46.87 15.17 -41.87
CA VAL A 265 46.05 14.05 -41.48
C VAL A 265 46.91 12.96 -40.86
N ASP A 266 46.20 12.08 -40.19
CA ASP A 266 46.74 10.99 -39.43
C ASP A 266 47.21 9.83 -40.30
N GLY A 267 48.33 9.17 -39.92
CA GLY A 267 48.94 8.10 -40.71
C GLY A 267 50.45 8.24 -40.93
N THR A 268 50.95 7.78 -42.07
CA THR A 268 52.40 7.84 -42.39
C THR A 268 52.88 9.26 -42.68
N GLY A 269 54.08 9.59 -42.20
CA GLY A 269 54.81 10.79 -42.63
C GLY A 269 56.31 10.69 -42.41
N LYS A 270 56.99 11.83 -42.48
CA LYS A 270 58.44 11.93 -42.28
C LYS A 270 58.83 13.25 -41.62
N ILE A 271 59.84 13.21 -40.77
CA ILE A 271 60.57 14.39 -40.29
C ILE A 271 61.72 14.66 -41.26
N VAL A 272 61.81 15.90 -41.75
CA VAL A 272 62.88 16.34 -42.66
C VAL A 272 63.78 17.31 -41.90
N ILE A 273 65.06 16.96 -41.78
CA ILE A 273 66.06 17.70 -41.01
C ILE A 273 67.12 18.23 -41.95
N THR A 274 67.45 19.52 -41.84
CA THR A 274 68.53 20.17 -42.60
C THR A 274 69.43 20.91 -41.60
N PRO A 275 70.51 20.28 -41.10
CA PRO A 275 71.49 20.97 -40.28
C PRO A 275 72.36 21.88 -41.17
N ILE A 276 72.75 23.03 -40.61
CA ILE A 276 73.57 24.04 -41.28
C ILE A 276 74.68 24.47 -40.32
N ASP A 277 75.92 24.47 -40.79
CA ASP A 277 77.10 24.87 -40.00
C ASP A 277 77.35 26.40 -40.03
N ARG A 278 78.37 26.87 -39.29
CA ARG A 278 78.73 28.31 -39.24
C ARG A 278 79.43 28.82 -40.52
N ALA A 279 79.90 27.94 -41.40
CA ALA A 279 80.37 28.28 -42.73
C ALA A 279 79.21 28.30 -43.75
N ASN A 280 77.98 28.07 -43.28
CA ASN A 280 76.73 27.99 -44.02
C ASN A 280 76.66 26.76 -44.95
N ASN A 281 77.44 25.69 -44.74
CA ASN A 281 77.23 24.40 -45.39
C ASN A 281 75.93 23.78 -44.88
N ALA A 282 75.03 23.45 -45.80
CA ALA A 282 73.77 22.79 -45.50
C ALA A 282 73.86 21.34 -45.97
N SER A 283 73.39 20.42 -45.13
CA SER A 283 73.25 19.01 -45.53
C SER A 283 72.15 18.84 -46.57
N ALA A 284 72.22 17.75 -47.33
CA ALA A 284 71.04 17.29 -48.04
C ALA A 284 69.94 16.96 -47.02
N PRO A 285 68.64 17.19 -47.33
CA PRO A 285 67.56 16.91 -46.38
C PRO A 285 67.59 15.46 -45.88
N ILE A 286 67.70 15.28 -44.57
CA ILE A 286 67.70 13.98 -43.91
C ILE A 286 66.26 13.63 -43.60
N GLU A 287 65.73 12.59 -44.23
CA GLU A 287 64.34 12.16 -44.09
C GLU A 287 64.22 10.96 -43.15
N VAL A 288 63.46 11.11 -42.07
CA VAL A 288 63.21 10.06 -41.10
C VAL A 288 61.72 9.70 -41.10
N PRO A 289 61.31 8.48 -41.46
CA PRO A 289 59.91 8.08 -41.47
C PRO A 289 59.33 8.01 -40.06
N VAL A 290 58.10 8.48 -39.90
CA VAL A 290 57.35 8.52 -38.64
C VAL A 290 55.85 8.24 -38.89
N LYS A 291 55.11 7.92 -37.83
CA LYS A 291 53.65 7.79 -37.85
C LYS A 291 53.04 8.91 -37.02
N LEU A 292 52.21 9.74 -37.63
CA LEU A 292 51.42 10.74 -36.93
C LEU A 292 50.13 10.10 -36.42
N LYS A 293 49.89 10.25 -35.10
CA LYS A 293 48.74 9.69 -34.38
C LYS A 293 48.12 10.77 -33.49
N LYS A 294 47.23 11.56 -34.08
CA LYS A 294 46.52 12.70 -33.47
C LYS A 294 45.31 12.23 -32.69
N GLU A 295 44.50 11.37 -33.31
CA GLU A 295 43.24 10.90 -32.73
C GLU A 295 43.35 9.39 -32.40
N PRO A 296 43.98 9.01 -31.28
CA PRO A 296 44.14 7.59 -30.95
C PRO A 296 42.79 6.88 -30.88
N LEU A 297 42.70 5.72 -31.55
CA LEU A 297 41.49 4.90 -31.52
C LEU A 297 41.31 4.30 -30.13
N LYS A 298 40.10 4.41 -29.57
CA LYS A 298 39.72 3.83 -28.29
C LYS A 298 38.30 3.27 -28.30
N ILE A 299 38.00 2.37 -27.37
CA ILE A 299 36.63 1.93 -27.08
C ILE A 299 36.18 2.68 -25.82
N ASP A 300 35.18 3.55 -25.97
CA ASP A 300 34.68 4.44 -24.90
C ASP A 300 33.51 3.82 -24.12
N SER A 301 32.81 2.84 -24.70
CA SER A 301 31.72 2.15 -24.02
C SER A 301 31.53 0.74 -24.56
N VAL A 302 31.03 -0.15 -23.69
CA VAL A 302 30.69 -1.53 -24.02
C VAL A 302 29.34 -1.86 -23.38
N ALA A 303 28.44 -2.45 -24.15
CA ALA A 303 27.21 -3.02 -23.64
C ALA A 303 26.96 -4.40 -24.26
N LEU A 304 26.38 -5.29 -23.47
CA LEU A 304 25.92 -6.59 -23.95
C LEU A 304 24.40 -6.57 -24.08
N GLY A 305 23.87 -7.32 -25.03
CA GLY A 305 22.44 -7.40 -25.27
C GLY A 305 22.00 -8.78 -25.72
N THR A 306 20.86 -9.25 -25.21
CA THR A 306 20.20 -10.49 -25.65
C THR A 306 18.70 -10.25 -25.71
N ASP A 307 18.06 -10.65 -26.82
CA ASP A 307 16.61 -10.59 -26.98
C ASP A 307 15.97 -11.69 -26.11
N MET A 308 15.60 -11.35 -24.86
CA MET A 308 15.04 -12.30 -23.91
C MET A 308 13.58 -12.62 -24.23
N ASN A 309 12.81 -11.61 -24.66
CA ASN A 309 11.38 -11.73 -24.95
C ASN A 309 11.08 -12.27 -26.37
N ARG A 310 12.11 -12.50 -27.20
CA ARG A 310 12.00 -13.11 -28.54
C ARG A 310 11.20 -12.28 -29.54
N ASN A 311 11.07 -10.97 -29.33
CA ASN A 311 10.35 -10.07 -30.24
C ASN A 311 11.20 -9.58 -31.41
N GLY A 312 12.47 -9.98 -31.48
CA GLY A 312 13.40 -9.62 -32.54
C GLY A 312 14.10 -8.29 -32.31
N ALA A 313 13.78 -7.56 -31.24
CA ALA A 313 14.48 -6.36 -30.80
C ALA A 313 15.20 -6.62 -29.47
N ILE A 314 16.33 -5.95 -29.27
CA ILE A 314 17.06 -5.97 -28.00
C ILE A 314 16.90 -4.60 -27.38
N ALA A 315 16.01 -4.48 -26.39
CA ALA A 315 15.71 -3.20 -25.78
C ALA A 315 15.18 -3.38 -24.35
N ASP A 316 15.72 -2.59 -23.42
CA ASP A 316 15.17 -2.51 -22.09
C ASP A 316 13.83 -1.75 -22.13
N VAL A 317 12.77 -2.36 -21.59
CA VAL A 317 11.44 -1.77 -21.49
C VAL A 317 11.05 -1.67 -20.02
N GLY A 318 11.27 -0.49 -19.45
CA GLY A 318 11.04 -0.24 -18.03
C GLY A 318 11.89 -1.16 -17.14
N SER A 319 11.30 -1.64 -16.04
CA SER A 319 11.93 -2.60 -15.13
C SER A 319 11.55 -4.06 -15.41
N THR A 320 10.60 -4.30 -16.31
CA THR A 320 10.02 -5.63 -16.58
C THR A 320 10.72 -6.35 -17.71
N VAL A 321 11.41 -5.66 -18.61
CA VAL A 321 12.22 -6.28 -19.66
C VAL A 321 13.61 -5.68 -19.58
N VAL A 322 14.57 -6.47 -19.09
CA VAL A 322 15.99 -6.10 -18.99
C VAL A 322 16.81 -7.05 -19.83
N GLU A 323 17.21 -6.57 -20.99
CA GLU A 323 17.86 -7.28 -22.09
C GLU A 323 19.29 -6.82 -22.32
N THR A 324 19.66 -5.64 -21.81
CA THR A 324 20.99 -5.05 -21.97
C THR A 324 21.72 -4.86 -20.65
N LYS A 325 23.06 -4.77 -20.74
CA LYS A 325 23.92 -4.38 -19.62
C LYS A 325 25.12 -3.59 -20.12
N THR A 326 25.26 -2.36 -19.63
CA THR A 326 26.46 -1.55 -19.82
C THR A 326 27.57 -2.03 -18.91
N LEU A 327 28.78 -2.15 -19.45
CA LEU A 327 29.94 -2.65 -18.72
C LEU A 327 30.90 -1.52 -18.36
N ALA A 328 31.54 -1.66 -17.20
CA ALA A 328 32.64 -0.79 -16.81
C ALA A 328 33.91 -1.24 -17.54
N LEU A 329 34.62 -0.26 -18.11
CA LEU A 329 35.95 -0.46 -18.65
C LEU A 329 36.99 -0.34 -17.54
N THR A 330 37.94 -1.26 -17.54
CA THR A 330 39.07 -1.30 -16.62
C THR A 330 40.36 -1.41 -17.40
N TYR A 331 41.44 -0.89 -16.82
CA TYR A 331 42.73 -0.76 -17.48
C TYR A 331 43.84 -1.38 -16.64
N ASN A 332 44.94 -1.75 -17.29
CA ASN A 332 46.15 -2.18 -16.59
C ASN A 332 46.72 -1.00 -15.80
N ALA A 333 47.23 -1.24 -14.59
CA ALA A 333 47.77 -0.17 -13.73
C ALA A 333 48.94 0.62 -14.36
N ALA A 334 49.66 0.01 -15.30
CA ALA A 334 50.73 0.68 -16.06
C ALA A 334 50.19 1.73 -17.06
N ASN A 335 48.94 1.60 -17.49
CA ASN A 335 48.30 2.40 -18.54
C ASN A 335 46.90 2.85 -18.04
N PRO A 336 46.80 3.86 -17.16
CA PRO A 336 45.55 4.21 -16.48
C PRO A 336 44.42 4.66 -17.42
N ASP A 337 44.75 5.07 -18.65
CA ASP A 337 43.80 5.49 -19.69
C ASP A 337 43.66 4.43 -20.81
N GLY A 338 44.22 3.24 -20.61
CA GLY A 338 44.25 2.14 -21.58
C GLY A 338 45.27 2.30 -22.70
N ILE A 339 45.85 3.49 -22.89
CA ILE A 339 46.86 3.74 -23.93
C ILE A 339 48.24 3.20 -23.52
N ASP A 340 48.85 2.38 -24.37
CA ASP A 340 50.20 1.88 -24.14
C ASP A 340 51.30 2.93 -24.43
N SER A 341 52.50 2.73 -23.88
CA SER A 341 53.61 3.69 -23.99
C SER A 341 54.56 3.45 -25.17
N GLU A 342 54.40 2.34 -25.91
CA GLU A 342 55.28 1.92 -27.01
C GLU A 342 54.69 2.30 -28.38
N LYS A 343 53.42 1.96 -28.61
CA LYS A 343 52.66 2.18 -29.86
C LYS A 343 51.46 3.11 -29.69
N TYR A 344 51.13 3.47 -28.45
CA TYR A 344 50.00 4.32 -28.10
C TYR A 344 48.64 3.75 -28.53
N ASP A 345 48.53 2.43 -28.68
CA ASP A 345 47.28 1.72 -28.94
C ASP A 345 46.50 1.55 -27.64
N TRP A 346 45.18 1.41 -27.77
CA TRP A 346 44.29 1.30 -26.62
C TRP A 346 44.07 -0.17 -26.24
N HIS A 347 44.19 -0.48 -24.95
CA HIS A 347 43.93 -1.79 -24.36
C HIS A 347 43.04 -1.64 -23.13
N GLY A 348 41.88 -2.30 -23.14
CA GLY A 348 40.94 -2.30 -22.03
C GLY A 348 40.40 -3.69 -21.71
N LYS A 349 39.77 -3.80 -20.54
CA LYS A 349 39.09 -5.00 -20.08
C LYS A 349 37.69 -4.68 -19.59
N ALA A 350 36.74 -5.55 -19.89
CA ALA A 350 35.39 -5.47 -19.36
C ALA A 350 34.94 -6.85 -18.85
N ASP A 351 34.15 -6.84 -17.79
CA ASP A 351 33.52 -8.05 -17.25
C ASP A 351 32.00 -7.91 -17.37
N GLY A 352 31.36 -8.86 -18.07
CA GLY A 352 29.90 -8.98 -18.14
C GLY A 352 29.22 -9.24 -16.78
N GLY A 353 30.01 -9.62 -15.77
CA GLY A 353 29.54 -9.97 -14.45
C GLY A 353 28.57 -11.15 -14.52
N THR A 354 27.33 -10.92 -14.11
CA THR A 354 26.20 -11.86 -14.11
C THR A 354 25.38 -11.90 -15.41
N PHE A 355 25.70 -11.07 -16.41
CA PHE A 355 24.98 -11.07 -17.69
C PHE A 355 25.19 -12.38 -18.44
N ARG A 356 24.12 -12.92 -19.03
CA ARG A 356 24.15 -14.16 -19.81
C ARG A 356 23.64 -13.93 -21.22
N PHE A 357 24.40 -14.37 -22.21
CA PHE A 357 23.88 -14.55 -23.56
C PHE A 357 22.96 -15.76 -23.60
N LYS A 358 21.66 -15.51 -23.72
CA LYS A 358 20.61 -16.54 -23.63
C LYS A 358 20.16 -17.12 -24.96
N ASN A 359 20.54 -16.52 -26.10
CA ASN A 359 20.20 -17.04 -27.43
C ASN A 359 20.99 -16.42 -28.60
N ASN A 360 20.68 -16.86 -29.83
CA ASN A 360 21.30 -16.44 -31.09
C ASN A 360 20.84 -15.07 -31.65
N THR A 361 19.99 -14.34 -30.91
CA THR A 361 19.68 -12.92 -31.13
C THR A 361 20.34 -12.13 -30.01
N SER A 362 21.67 -12.05 -30.08
CA SER A 362 22.50 -11.37 -29.10
C SER A 362 23.47 -10.41 -29.78
N HIS A 363 24.00 -9.44 -29.03
CA HIS A 363 25.05 -8.56 -29.53
C HIS A 363 26.05 -8.12 -28.47
N ILE A 364 27.21 -7.69 -28.97
CA ILE A 364 28.15 -6.83 -28.26
C ILE A 364 28.06 -5.47 -28.93
N LYS A 365 27.70 -4.43 -28.17
CA LYS A 365 27.67 -3.05 -28.66
C LYS A 365 28.87 -2.30 -28.10
N ILE A 366 29.63 -1.66 -28.96
CA ILE A 366 30.75 -0.80 -28.56
C ILE A 366 30.53 0.64 -29.04
N GLY A 367 30.98 1.60 -28.25
CA GLY A 367 31.23 2.96 -28.71
C GLY A 367 32.72 3.15 -28.95
N THR A 368 33.10 3.71 -30.10
CA THR A 368 34.50 4.02 -30.40
C THR A 368 34.72 5.52 -30.41
N GLY A 369 35.84 5.97 -29.86
CA GLY A 369 36.33 7.35 -29.96
C GLY A 369 37.65 7.42 -30.73
N GLY A 370 37.94 8.59 -31.30
CA GLY A 370 39.13 8.79 -32.13
C GLY A 370 39.13 7.96 -33.42
N GLY A 371 40.29 7.83 -34.05
CA GLY A 371 40.40 7.22 -35.37
C GLY A 371 40.07 8.20 -36.51
N SER A 372 40.78 8.09 -37.63
CA SER A 372 40.67 8.96 -38.80
C SER A 372 39.87 8.38 -39.99
N GLY A 373 39.56 7.08 -39.98
CA GLY A 373 38.88 6.39 -41.09
C GLY A 373 37.77 5.40 -40.71
N ALA A 374 37.38 4.55 -41.66
CA ALA A 374 36.42 3.47 -41.41
C ALA A 374 37.04 2.40 -40.51
N LYS A 375 36.25 1.86 -39.58
CA LYS A 375 36.72 0.88 -38.60
C LYS A 375 36.41 -0.54 -39.03
N LYS A 376 37.33 -1.46 -38.79
CA LYS A 376 37.13 -2.91 -38.92
C LYS A 376 37.43 -3.60 -37.59
N TYR A 377 36.92 -4.80 -37.39
CA TYR A 377 37.17 -5.56 -36.17
C TYR A 377 37.43 -7.04 -36.45
N THR A 378 38.11 -7.68 -35.52
CA THR A 378 38.23 -9.14 -35.38
C THR A 378 37.69 -9.54 -34.01
N LEU A 379 37.08 -10.72 -33.92
CA LEU A 379 36.56 -11.24 -32.65
C LEU A 379 37.04 -12.68 -32.46
N LYS A 380 37.68 -12.97 -31.32
CA LYS A 380 38.25 -14.27 -31.00
C LYS A 380 37.79 -14.75 -29.63
N CYS A 381 37.49 -16.05 -29.49
CA CYS A 381 37.34 -16.68 -28.18
C CYS A 381 38.73 -17.12 -27.70
N VAL A 382 39.29 -16.43 -26.73
CA VAL A 382 40.61 -16.74 -26.17
C VAL A 382 40.57 -18.00 -25.34
N THR A 383 39.44 -18.29 -24.66
CA THR A 383 39.28 -19.49 -23.82
C THR A 383 39.53 -20.80 -24.58
N ASN A 384 39.11 -20.88 -25.84
CA ASN A 384 39.29 -22.08 -26.66
C ASN A 384 40.16 -21.84 -27.91
N GLY A 385 40.76 -20.66 -28.05
CA GLY A 385 41.66 -20.29 -29.15
C GLY A 385 40.99 -20.11 -30.52
N THR A 386 39.66 -20.03 -30.61
CA THR A 386 38.92 -20.03 -31.89
C THR A 386 38.60 -18.63 -32.39
N ASP A 387 38.86 -18.37 -33.67
CA ASP A 387 38.48 -17.12 -34.34
C ASP A 387 36.98 -17.12 -34.71
N ILE A 388 36.23 -16.18 -34.15
CA ILE A 388 34.78 -16.06 -34.34
C ILE A 388 34.50 -15.28 -35.62
N ARG A 389 35.10 -14.09 -35.73
CA ARG A 389 35.04 -13.19 -36.90
C ARG A 389 36.45 -12.78 -37.33
N ASN A 390 36.72 -12.94 -38.62
CA ASN A 390 37.89 -12.37 -39.28
C ASN A 390 37.68 -10.86 -39.51
N LEU A 391 38.67 -10.17 -40.07
CA LEU A 391 38.66 -8.71 -40.25
C LEU A 391 37.41 -8.24 -41.02
N THR A 392 36.43 -7.71 -40.29
CA THR A 392 35.07 -7.38 -40.76
C THR A 392 34.80 -5.90 -40.52
N ALA A 393 33.99 -5.24 -41.36
CA ALA A 393 33.59 -3.85 -41.12
C ALA A 393 32.80 -3.70 -39.82
N LEU A 394 33.15 -2.70 -38.99
CA LEU A 394 32.38 -2.36 -37.81
C LEU A 394 31.15 -1.54 -38.24
N PRO A 395 29.92 -1.96 -37.89
CA PRO A 395 28.73 -1.17 -38.19
C PRO A 395 28.77 0.21 -37.54
N SER A 396 28.17 1.22 -38.19
CA SER A 396 28.19 2.61 -37.71
C SER A 396 27.53 2.83 -36.35
N ASN A 397 26.60 1.94 -35.95
CA ASN A 397 25.98 1.94 -34.63
C ASN A 397 26.77 1.15 -33.56
N GLY A 398 27.91 0.56 -33.95
CA GLY A 398 28.80 -0.21 -33.07
C GLY A 398 28.25 -1.57 -32.64
N VAL A 399 27.15 -2.05 -33.23
CA VAL A 399 26.49 -3.31 -32.84
C VAL A 399 27.11 -4.49 -33.60
N ILE A 400 27.78 -5.38 -32.88
CA ILE A 400 28.31 -6.65 -33.38
C ILE A 400 27.31 -7.74 -33.02
N THR A 401 26.57 -8.25 -34.01
CA THR A 401 25.59 -9.32 -33.80
C THR A 401 26.27 -10.69 -33.67
N LEU A 402 25.75 -11.51 -32.76
CA LEU A 402 26.19 -12.87 -32.50
C LEU A 402 25.06 -13.84 -32.85
N ASN A 403 25.26 -14.66 -33.87
CA ASN A 403 24.29 -15.65 -34.32
C ASN A 403 24.63 -17.07 -33.81
N ALA A 404 23.84 -18.07 -34.22
CA ALA A 404 24.04 -19.46 -33.79
C ALA A 404 25.41 -20.03 -34.17
N ALA A 405 25.95 -19.66 -35.34
CA ALA A 405 27.28 -20.10 -35.78
C ALA A 405 28.39 -19.45 -34.93
N ASP A 406 28.22 -18.19 -34.54
CA ASP A 406 29.15 -17.49 -33.63
C ASP A 406 29.16 -18.17 -32.25
N PHE A 407 28.00 -18.48 -31.67
CA PHE A 407 27.91 -19.18 -30.38
C PHE A 407 28.42 -20.63 -30.44
N THR A 408 28.32 -21.31 -31.58
CA THR A 408 28.95 -22.62 -31.78
C THR A 408 30.48 -22.53 -31.65
N LYS A 409 31.09 -21.45 -32.14
CA LYS A 409 32.54 -21.20 -32.03
C LYS A 409 32.95 -20.74 -30.63
N ILE A 410 32.12 -19.93 -29.96
CA ILE A 410 32.39 -19.44 -28.59
C ILE A 410 32.27 -20.59 -27.58
N GLY A 411 31.25 -21.43 -27.73
CA GLY A 411 30.89 -22.50 -26.80
C GLY A 411 30.09 -22.03 -25.59
N GLN A 412 29.23 -22.90 -25.06
CA GLN A 412 28.47 -22.67 -23.82
C GLN A 412 29.41 -22.53 -22.63
N SER A 413 29.15 -21.63 -21.67
CA SER A 413 29.92 -21.54 -20.42
C SER A 413 29.73 -22.79 -19.55
N ASP A 414 30.72 -23.09 -18.69
CA ASP A 414 30.67 -24.25 -17.79
C ASP A 414 30.16 -23.85 -16.39
N ASP A 415 29.73 -24.83 -15.58
CA ASP A 415 29.25 -24.64 -14.20
C ASP A 415 28.09 -23.63 -14.07
N LEU A 416 27.25 -23.52 -15.09
CA LEU A 416 26.20 -22.50 -15.22
C LEU A 416 25.11 -22.51 -14.12
N ALA A 417 25.04 -23.57 -13.31
CA ALA A 417 24.14 -23.72 -12.17
C ALA A 417 24.69 -23.12 -10.85
N THR A 418 25.97 -22.74 -10.80
CA THR A 418 26.56 -22.11 -9.61
C THR A 418 26.37 -20.59 -9.63
N SER A 419 26.63 -19.93 -8.49
CA SER A 419 26.63 -18.47 -8.39
C SER A 419 27.79 -17.80 -9.14
N ASP A 420 28.81 -18.57 -9.56
CA ASP A 420 29.99 -18.07 -10.28
C ASP A 420 30.36 -18.99 -11.46
N PRO A 421 29.61 -18.92 -12.58
CA PRO A 421 29.89 -19.74 -13.75
C PRO A 421 31.24 -19.44 -14.39
N LYS A 422 31.85 -20.43 -15.05
CA LYS A 422 33.09 -20.23 -15.80
C LYS A 422 32.82 -19.40 -17.05
N LYS A 423 33.33 -18.16 -17.05
CA LYS A 423 33.19 -17.20 -18.15
C LYS A 423 34.03 -17.60 -19.37
N ARG A 424 33.52 -17.27 -20.56
CA ARG A 424 34.26 -17.30 -21.84
C ARG A 424 34.96 -15.95 -22.01
N LYS A 425 36.24 -15.97 -22.35
CA LYS A 425 37.07 -14.80 -22.63
C LYS A 425 37.03 -14.50 -24.11
N LEU A 426 36.54 -13.33 -24.48
CA LEU A 426 36.54 -12.82 -25.85
C LEU A 426 37.59 -11.73 -25.98
N LEU A 427 38.30 -11.72 -27.11
CA LEU A 427 39.18 -10.62 -27.50
C LEU A 427 38.58 -9.95 -28.73
N LEU A 428 38.18 -8.69 -28.57
CA LEU A 428 37.69 -7.83 -29.63
C LEU A 428 38.80 -6.82 -29.99
N THR A 429 39.30 -6.90 -31.21
CA THR A 429 40.31 -5.97 -31.71
C THR A 429 39.69 -5.11 -32.80
N VAL A 430 39.68 -3.79 -32.61
CA VAL A 430 39.17 -2.80 -33.56
C VAL A 430 40.34 -2.05 -34.18
N TRP A 431 40.30 -1.89 -35.50
CA TRP A 431 41.35 -1.26 -36.30
C TRP A 431 40.79 -0.08 -37.07
N ASP A 432 41.55 1.01 -37.12
CA ASP A 432 41.25 2.17 -37.96
C ASP A 432 41.79 2.02 -39.40
N SER A 433 41.41 2.90 -40.31
CA SER A 433 41.96 2.98 -41.68
C SER A 433 42.73 4.29 -41.89
N ALA A 434 43.74 4.56 -41.06
CA ALA A 434 44.58 5.76 -41.17
C ALA A 434 45.38 5.79 -42.48
N GLN A 435 45.69 6.99 -42.99
CA GLN A 435 46.23 7.15 -44.35
C GLN A 435 47.64 6.56 -44.48
N GLY A 436 47.88 5.79 -45.55
CA GLY A 436 49.20 5.21 -45.83
C GLY A 436 49.55 3.97 -44.99
N LEU A 437 48.65 3.55 -44.08
CA LEU A 437 48.77 2.32 -43.29
C LEU A 437 47.75 1.27 -43.75
N THR A 438 48.00 0.00 -43.44
CA THR A 438 47.14 -1.12 -43.81
C THR A 438 46.27 -1.55 -42.63
N CYS A 439 44.95 -1.54 -42.84
CA CYS A 439 43.99 -1.89 -41.80
C CYS A 439 44.10 -3.36 -41.39
N GLY A 440 44.27 -3.64 -40.09
CA GLY A 440 44.45 -4.99 -39.55
C GLY A 440 45.91 -5.47 -39.44
N THR A 441 46.89 -4.63 -39.79
CA THR A 441 48.32 -4.98 -39.70
C THR A 441 49.13 -3.95 -38.93
N ASP A 442 49.09 -2.68 -39.34
CA ASP A 442 50.01 -1.63 -38.87
C ASP A 442 49.33 -0.26 -38.66
N THR A 443 48.00 -0.24 -38.76
CA THR A 443 47.13 0.90 -38.40
C THR A 443 46.87 0.95 -36.89
N TRP A 444 46.19 1.99 -36.40
CA TRP A 444 45.87 2.10 -34.98
C TRP A 444 44.82 1.10 -34.52
N MET A 445 45.02 0.62 -33.31
CA MET A 445 44.27 -0.48 -32.75
C MET A 445 43.67 -0.12 -31.39
N ALA A 446 42.48 -0.67 -31.12
CA ALA A 446 41.88 -0.74 -29.80
C ALA A 446 41.48 -2.19 -29.47
N GLU A 447 42.01 -2.75 -28.39
CA GLU A 447 41.75 -4.12 -27.95
C GLU A 447 40.95 -4.16 -26.64
N LEU A 448 39.89 -4.96 -26.65
CA LEU A 448 39.06 -5.24 -25.48
C LEU A 448 39.10 -6.73 -25.14
N GLU A 449 39.63 -7.05 -23.96
CA GLU A 449 39.38 -8.35 -23.31
C GLU A 449 38.01 -8.31 -22.61
N LEU A 450 37.12 -9.24 -22.95
CA LEU A 450 35.76 -9.26 -22.46
C LEU A 450 35.41 -10.64 -21.89
N ASP A 451 35.13 -10.70 -20.59
CA ASP A 451 34.65 -11.92 -19.92
C ASP A 451 33.11 -11.99 -19.96
N VAL A 452 32.54 -13.06 -20.53
CA VAL A 452 31.08 -13.23 -20.71
C VAL A 452 30.58 -14.62 -20.29
N ILE A 453 29.31 -14.72 -19.94
CA ILE A 453 28.62 -16.00 -19.71
C ILE A 453 27.76 -16.32 -20.94
N VAL A 454 27.93 -17.52 -21.51
CA VAL A 454 27.14 -18.00 -22.66
C VAL A 454 26.22 -19.13 -22.18
N ASP A 455 24.91 -18.89 -22.24
CA ASP A 455 23.86 -19.74 -21.68
C ASP A 455 22.68 -19.89 -22.67
N THR A 456 23.01 -20.30 -23.90
CA THR A 456 22.08 -20.33 -25.04
C THR A 456 21.19 -21.56 -25.11
N THR A 457 21.32 -22.48 -24.16
CA THR A 457 20.61 -23.77 -24.12
C THR A 457 19.65 -23.75 -22.95
N ASP A 458 18.45 -24.29 -23.16
CA ASP A 458 17.49 -24.56 -22.10
C ASP A 458 17.99 -25.73 -21.23
N ARG A 459 18.18 -25.50 -19.92
CA ARG A 459 18.85 -26.46 -19.02
C ARG A 459 17.97 -26.91 -17.87
N ILE A 460 16.93 -26.15 -17.52
CA ILE A 460 16.14 -26.38 -16.31
C ILE A 460 14.67 -26.32 -16.71
N ALA A 461 13.89 -27.31 -16.29
CA ALA A 461 12.44 -27.25 -16.48
C ALA A 461 11.83 -26.09 -15.66
N PRO A 462 10.68 -25.55 -16.08
CA PRO A 462 10.05 -24.44 -15.37
C PRO A 462 9.67 -24.84 -13.95
N THR A 463 9.50 -23.84 -13.10
CA THR A 463 8.93 -23.98 -11.77
C THR A 463 7.60 -23.23 -11.72
N ASN A 464 6.67 -23.72 -10.90
CA ASN A 464 5.37 -23.08 -10.71
C ASN A 464 4.94 -23.17 -9.24
N THR A 465 4.44 -22.07 -8.69
CA THR A 465 3.84 -22.01 -7.37
C THR A 465 2.38 -21.56 -7.47
N ILE A 466 1.53 -22.09 -6.58
CA ILE A 466 0.19 -21.54 -6.34
C ILE A 466 0.19 -21.00 -4.91
N ASP A 467 -0.09 -19.72 -4.75
CA ASP A 467 -0.08 -19.05 -3.45
C ASP A 467 -1.25 -19.54 -2.58
N PRO A 468 -1.08 -19.68 -1.24
CA PRO A 468 -2.17 -20.05 -0.34
C PRO A 468 -3.37 -19.10 -0.45
N PHE A 469 -4.57 -19.63 -0.19
CA PHE A 469 -5.73 -18.78 0.04
C PHE A 469 -5.46 -17.84 1.22
N LYS A 470 -5.90 -16.59 1.10
CA LYS A 470 -5.65 -15.55 2.09
C LYS A 470 -6.90 -14.74 2.40
N TRP A 471 -6.97 -14.29 3.65
CA TRP A 471 -7.90 -13.27 4.13
C TRP A 471 -7.09 -12.32 5.00
N VAL A 472 -6.55 -11.26 4.40
CA VAL A 472 -5.79 -10.23 5.13
C VAL A 472 -6.73 -9.11 5.54
N SER A 473 -7.65 -8.70 4.66
CA SER A 473 -8.69 -7.70 4.92
C SER A 473 -9.83 -7.81 3.90
N GLU A 474 -10.88 -6.98 4.05
CA GLU A 474 -11.92 -6.83 3.03
C GLU A 474 -11.36 -6.45 1.65
N THR A 475 -10.27 -5.68 1.58
CA THR A 475 -9.68 -5.23 0.31
C THR A 475 -8.57 -6.13 -0.19
N GLU A 476 -8.17 -7.14 0.59
CA GLU A 476 -7.12 -8.08 0.21
C GLU A 476 -7.46 -9.49 0.73
N ASN A 477 -8.06 -10.30 -0.15
CA ASN A 477 -8.44 -11.68 0.15
C ASN A 477 -8.48 -12.51 -1.15
N SER A 478 -8.85 -13.80 -1.04
CA SER A 478 -8.96 -14.73 -2.17
C SER A 478 -10.37 -14.82 -2.76
N LEU A 479 -11.22 -13.81 -2.59
CA LEU A 479 -12.48 -13.71 -3.31
C LEU A 479 -12.32 -12.93 -4.60
N TYR A 480 -13.14 -13.25 -5.60
CA TYR A 480 -13.18 -12.47 -6.84
C TYR A 480 -13.50 -11.00 -6.54
N GLY A 481 -12.63 -10.10 -7.01
CA GLY A 481 -12.76 -8.66 -6.76
C GLY A 481 -12.62 -8.24 -5.30
N ASN A 482 -12.04 -9.10 -4.45
CA ASN A 482 -11.96 -8.90 -3.00
C ASN A 482 -13.34 -8.59 -2.37
N SER A 483 -14.41 -9.25 -2.80
CA SER A 483 -15.77 -8.95 -2.33
C SER A 483 -16.51 -10.17 -1.79
N ARG A 484 -17.11 -10.04 -0.60
CA ARG A 484 -18.00 -11.02 0.02
C ARG A 484 -19.28 -11.28 -0.76
N ASP A 485 -19.71 -10.31 -1.57
CA ASP A 485 -20.87 -10.49 -2.45
C ASP A 485 -20.62 -11.55 -3.52
N ASN A 486 -19.35 -11.86 -3.77
CA ASN A 486 -18.94 -12.83 -4.77
C ASN A 486 -18.70 -14.23 -4.21
N GLY A 487 -18.42 -14.41 -2.92
CA GLY A 487 -18.14 -15.74 -2.35
C GLY A 487 -17.75 -15.74 -0.88
N HIS A 488 -17.32 -16.90 -0.40
CA HIS A 488 -16.82 -17.13 0.95
C HIS A 488 -15.60 -18.09 0.92
N ILE A 489 -14.66 -17.87 1.84
CA ILE A 489 -13.51 -18.75 2.08
C ILE A 489 -13.33 -19.00 3.57
N GLU A 490 -13.04 -20.25 3.92
CA GLU A 490 -12.66 -20.68 5.25
C GLU A 490 -11.26 -21.30 5.18
N ILE A 491 -10.27 -20.61 5.76
CA ILE A 491 -8.86 -20.97 5.62
C ILE A 491 -8.50 -22.05 6.64
N LYS A 492 -8.14 -23.25 6.17
CA LYS A 492 -7.69 -24.34 7.03
C LYS A 492 -6.18 -24.44 7.08
N ALA A 493 -5.62 -24.63 8.28
CA ALA A 493 -4.19 -24.84 8.49
C ALA A 493 -3.65 -26.08 7.75
N SER A 494 -4.51 -27.08 7.48
CA SER A 494 -4.17 -28.26 6.67
C SER A 494 -3.93 -27.95 5.19
N GLY A 495 -4.26 -26.75 4.71
CA GLY A 495 -4.17 -26.34 3.31
C GLY A 495 -5.38 -26.74 2.45
N ASN A 496 -6.29 -27.58 2.96
CA ASN A 496 -7.57 -27.91 2.32
C ASN A 496 -8.65 -26.93 2.79
N SER A 497 -8.58 -25.69 2.32
CA SER A 497 -9.55 -24.65 2.65
C SER A 497 -10.93 -24.97 2.05
N GLN A 498 -11.98 -24.43 2.65
CA GLN A 498 -13.34 -24.56 2.14
C GLN A 498 -13.73 -23.27 1.41
N VAL A 499 -14.36 -23.38 0.25
CA VAL A 499 -14.73 -22.21 -0.58
C VAL A 499 -16.15 -22.33 -1.12
N SER A 500 -16.75 -21.18 -1.40
CA SER A 500 -18.08 -21.06 -2.00
C SER A 500 -18.18 -19.79 -2.85
N GLY A 501 -18.90 -19.82 -3.97
CA GLY A 501 -19.01 -18.70 -4.91
C GLY A 501 -17.78 -18.52 -5.80
N LYS A 502 -17.43 -17.27 -6.12
CA LYS A 502 -16.33 -16.88 -7.01
C LYS A 502 -15.05 -16.62 -6.24
N ILE A 503 -14.02 -17.37 -6.59
CA ILE A 503 -12.75 -17.49 -5.87
C ILE A 503 -11.61 -17.04 -6.76
N SER A 504 -10.58 -16.44 -6.15
CA SER A 504 -9.35 -16.02 -6.81
C SER A 504 -8.14 -16.76 -6.26
N ILE A 505 -7.29 -17.28 -7.14
CA ILE A 505 -5.98 -17.82 -6.80
C ILE A 505 -4.89 -17.13 -7.60
N THR A 506 -3.73 -16.95 -6.99
CA THR A 506 -2.54 -16.38 -7.62
C THR A 506 -1.40 -17.38 -7.61
N GLY A 507 -0.42 -17.15 -8.47
CA GLY A 507 0.80 -17.94 -8.49
C GLY A 507 1.92 -17.29 -9.30
N THR A 508 3.09 -17.90 -9.22
CA THR A 508 4.28 -17.46 -9.93
C THR A 508 4.89 -18.62 -10.68
N ALA A 509 5.06 -18.44 -11.98
CA ALA A 509 5.82 -19.32 -12.84
C ALA A 509 7.19 -18.72 -13.12
N TYR A 510 8.23 -19.54 -13.14
CA TYR A 510 9.60 -19.10 -13.37
C TYR A 510 10.37 -20.11 -14.22
N ASP A 511 11.13 -19.63 -15.18
CA ASP A 511 12.02 -20.43 -16.01
C ASP A 511 13.30 -19.66 -16.38
N ASP A 512 14.40 -20.36 -16.66
CA ASP A 512 15.64 -19.72 -17.09
C ASP A 512 15.65 -19.36 -18.60
N GLN A 513 14.67 -19.87 -19.35
CA GLN A 513 14.27 -19.51 -20.70
C GLN A 513 12.83 -18.99 -20.71
N VAL A 514 12.18 -18.93 -21.89
CA VAL A 514 10.86 -18.34 -22.04
C VAL A 514 9.77 -19.37 -21.76
N ILE A 515 8.96 -19.13 -20.72
CA ILE A 515 7.63 -19.76 -20.54
C ILE A 515 6.75 -19.50 -21.76
N THR A 516 6.26 -20.57 -22.39
CA THR A 516 5.48 -20.51 -23.62
C THR A 516 3.98 -20.73 -23.40
N GLU A 517 3.58 -21.52 -22.41
CA GLU A 517 2.18 -21.85 -22.17
C GLU A 517 1.86 -21.96 -20.68
N ILE A 518 0.68 -21.48 -20.28
CA ILE A 518 0.10 -21.73 -18.95
C ILE A 518 -1.26 -22.41 -19.13
N TRP A 519 -1.44 -23.53 -18.45
CA TRP A 519 -2.61 -24.39 -18.49
C TRP A 519 -3.23 -24.53 -17.11
N ALA A 520 -4.54 -24.77 -17.05
CA ALA A 520 -5.21 -25.08 -15.79
C ALA A 520 -6.24 -26.20 -15.93
N LYS A 521 -6.42 -26.95 -14.84
CA LYS A 521 -7.40 -28.01 -14.67
C LYS A 521 -8.00 -27.91 -13.27
N ILE A 522 -9.32 -27.94 -13.17
CA ILE A 522 -10.03 -27.96 -11.88
C ILE A 522 -11.00 -29.14 -11.90
N ASP A 523 -10.98 -29.98 -10.87
CA ASP A 523 -11.81 -31.19 -10.81
C ASP A 523 -13.32 -30.87 -10.96
N GLY A 524 -13.93 -31.42 -12.00
CA GLY A 524 -15.35 -31.23 -12.30
C GLY A 524 -15.70 -29.86 -12.90
N PHE A 525 -14.72 -28.99 -13.17
CA PHE A 525 -14.93 -27.68 -13.78
C PHE A 525 -14.54 -27.71 -15.26
N THR A 526 -15.32 -27.05 -16.11
CA THR A 526 -15.00 -26.90 -17.55
C THR A 526 -14.70 -25.44 -17.86
N PHE A 527 -13.53 -25.16 -18.44
CA PHE A 527 -13.13 -23.82 -18.88
C PHE A 527 -13.86 -23.46 -20.19
N THR A 528 -15.16 -23.18 -20.06
CA THR A 528 -16.03 -22.88 -21.20
C THR A 528 -15.49 -21.68 -21.97
N GLY A 529 -15.34 -21.82 -23.29
CA GLY A 529 -14.78 -20.77 -24.16
C GLY A 529 -13.28 -20.87 -24.42
N ALA A 530 -12.53 -21.67 -23.66
CA ALA A 530 -11.12 -21.94 -23.97
C ALA A 530 -11.00 -22.92 -25.15
N SER A 531 -10.21 -22.56 -26.15
CA SER A 531 -10.14 -23.27 -27.45
C SER A 531 -9.36 -24.59 -27.42
N THR A 532 -8.33 -24.65 -26.57
CA THR A 532 -7.32 -25.74 -26.58
C THR A 532 -7.39 -26.55 -25.30
N THR A 533 -7.51 -27.87 -25.42
CA THR A 533 -7.68 -28.81 -24.32
C THR A 533 -6.74 -30.01 -24.45
N ASP A 534 -6.25 -30.47 -23.32
CA ASP A 534 -5.44 -31.67 -23.12
C ASP A 534 -5.98 -32.46 -21.93
N ALA A 535 -6.05 -33.80 -22.05
CA ALA A 535 -6.66 -34.65 -21.03
C ALA A 535 -5.89 -34.65 -19.69
N GLN A 536 -4.57 -34.50 -19.74
CA GLN A 536 -3.69 -34.55 -18.58
C GLN A 536 -3.66 -33.18 -17.88
N VAL A 537 -3.37 -32.11 -18.62
CA VAL A 537 -3.06 -30.78 -18.06
C VAL A 537 -4.22 -29.77 -18.12
N GLY A 538 -5.33 -30.11 -18.77
CA GLY A 538 -6.55 -29.29 -18.80
C GLY A 538 -6.63 -28.35 -20.00
N HIS A 539 -6.99 -27.08 -19.77
CA HIS A 539 -7.14 -26.09 -20.83
C HIS A 539 -5.97 -25.11 -20.83
N ARG A 540 -5.50 -24.73 -22.03
CA ARG A 540 -4.49 -23.68 -22.17
C ARG A 540 -5.17 -22.33 -21.95
N LEU A 541 -4.68 -21.55 -20.98
CA LEU A 541 -5.27 -20.25 -20.63
C LEU A 541 -4.44 -19.08 -21.13
N ALA A 542 -3.14 -19.26 -21.32
CA ALA A 542 -2.27 -18.25 -21.89
C ALA A 542 -1.19 -18.88 -22.78
N THR A 543 -0.89 -18.24 -23.90
CA THR A 543 0.15 -18.64 -24.86
C THR A 543 1.06 -17.47 -25.15
N TYR A 544 2.37 -17.67 -25.08
CA TYR A 544 3.36 -16.65 -25.37
C TYR A 544 3.46 -16.38 -26.87
N SER A 545 3.42 -15.11 -27.26
CA SER A 545 3.61 -14.66 -28.63
C SER A 545 4.98 -14.00 -28.75
N THR A 546 5.88 -14.65 -29.49
CA THR A 546 7.23 -14.12 -29.74
C THR A 546 7.16 -12.83 -30.54
N SER A 547 6.25 -12.69 -31.51
CA SER A 547 6.12 -11.46 -32.32
C SER A 547 5.81 -10.19 -31.52
N THR A 548 5.20 -10.34 -30.33
CA THR A 548 4.83 -9.23 -29.45
C THR A 548 5.62 -9.20 -28.14
N GLY A 549 6.39 -10.25 -27.83
CA GLY A 549 7.07 -10.42 -26.54
C GLY A 549 6.12 -10.55 -25.34
N ASN A 550 4.88 -11.01 -25.56
CA ASN A 550 3.84 -11.02 -24.52
C ASN A 550 2.87 -12.20 -24.64
N PHE A 551 2.15 -12.51 -23.55
CA PHE A 551 1.12 -13.54 -23.55
C PHE A 551 -0.17 -13.07 -24.22
N THR A 552 -0.68 -13.91 -25.12
CA THR A 552 -2.08 -13.89 -25.53
C THR A 552 -2.87 -14.74 -24.54
N VAL A 553 -3.82 -14.12 -23.84
CA VAL A 553 -4.67 -14.78 -22.83
C VAL A 553 -6.03 -15.08 -23.46
N GLU A 554 -6.55 -16.29 -23.22
CA GLU A 554 -7.89 -16.69 -23.66
C GLU A 554 -8.95 -15.75 -23.06
N SER A 555 -9.98 -15.40 -23.83
CA SER A 555 -10.97 -14.36 -23.48
C SER A 555 -12.04 -14.85 -22.48
N GLY A 556 -11.63 -15.33 -21.33
CA GLY A 556 -12.52 -15.76 -20.25
C GLY A 556 -13.14 -14.58 -19.49
N ASN A 557 -14.41 -14.71 -19.12
CA ASN A 557 -15.12 -13.79 -18.25
C ASN A 557 -15.84 -14.57 -17.13
N VAL A 558 -15.63 -14.17 -15.87
CA VAL A 558 -16.14 -14.90 -14.71
C VAL A 558 -17.66 -15.03 -14.71
N ASP A 559 -18.39 -14.00 -15.14
CA ASP A 559 -19.86 -14.00 -15.09
C ASP A 559 -20.49 -14.87 -16.19
N THR A 560 -19.86 -14.93 -17.36
CA THR A 560 -20.41 -15.67 -18.53
C THR A 560 -19.80 -17.05 -18.68
N ASN A 561 -18.49 -17.19 -18.52
CA ASN A 561 -17.74 -18.45 -18.67
C ASN A 561 -17.49 -19.16 -17.34
N GLY A 562 -17.60 -18.47 -16.21
CA GLY A 562 -17.27 -19.02 -14.90
C GLY A 562 -15.79 -18.90 -14.53
N TRP A 563 -14.94 -18.27 -15.35
CA TRP A 563 -13.52 -18.09 -15.05
C TRP A 563 -12.92 -16.90 -15.78
N LYS A 564 -11.78 -16.41 -15.29
CA LYS A 564 -10.92 -15.44 -15.97
C LYS A 564 -9.47 -15.69 -15.57
N PHE A 565 -8.59 -15.81 -16.56
CA PHE A 565 -7.15 -15.84 -16.33
C PHE A 565 -6.55 -14.47 -16.61
N THR A 566 -5.57 -14.07 -15.82
CA THR A 566 -4.86 -12.80 -15.99
C THR A 566 -3.37 -13.04 -15.78
N VAL A 567 -2.55 -12.56 -16.72
CA VAL A 567 -1.11 -12.39 -16.48
C VAL A 567 -0.93 -11.05 -15.76
N VAL A 568 -0.56 -11.12 -14.48
CA VAL A 568 -0.40 -9.97 -13.58
C VAL A 568 0.91 -9.25 -13.88
N SER A 569 1.99 -10.01 -14.06
CA SER A 569 3.26 -9.48 -14.56
C SER A 569 3.98 -10.48 -15.45
N ASN A 570 4.75 -9.94 -16.39
CA ASN A 570 5.50 -10.67 -17.40
C ASN A 570 6.91 -10.07 -17.44
N GLU A 571 7.86 -10.70 -16.74
CA GLU A 571 9.16 -10.12 -16.40
C GLU A 571 10.31 -10.93 -17.02
N PHE A 572 11.20 -10.25 -17.75
CA PHE A 572 12.38 -10.81 -18.40
C PHE A 572 13.65 -10.17 -17.86
N SER A 573 14.65 -11.01 -17.61
CA SER A 573 15.99 -10.57 -17.24
C SER A 573 17.02 -11.52 -17.82
N VAL A 574 18.06 -10.98 -18.46
CA VAL A 574 19.24 -11.75 -18.88
C VAL A 574 19.96 -12.47 -17.72
N GLU A 575 19.79 -12.00 -16.48
CA GLU A 575 20.40 -12.63 -15.30
C GLU A 575 19.48 -13.70 -14.69
N LYS A 576 18.16 -13.43 -14.65
CA LYS A 576 17.19 -14.28 -13.95
C LYS A 576 16.36 -15.19 -14.87
N GLY A 577 16.17 -14.90 -16.15
CA GLY A 577 15.27 -15.64 -17.03
C GLY A 577 13.89 -14.96 -17.18
N HIS A 578 12.82 -15.76 -17.23
CA HIS A 578 11.44 -15.31 -17.40
C HIS A 578 10.60 -15.64 -16.17
N THR A 579 9.98 -14.62 -15.56
CA THR A 579 9.04 -14.76 -14.45
C THR A 579 7.66 -14.26 -14.84
N VAL A 580 6.64 -15.09 -14.63
CA VAL A 580 5.24 -14.75 -14.90
C VAL A 580 4.43 -14.87 -13.62
N LYS A 581 3.87 -13.75 -13.15
CA LYS A 581 2.86 -13.77 -12.09
C LYS A 581 1.50 -13.85 -12.73
N TRP A 582 0.66 -14.76 -12.24
CA TRP A 582 -0.65 -15.02 -12.82
C TRP A 582 -1.74 -15.07 -11.75
N GLN A 583 -2.97 -14.81 -12.19
CA GLN A 583 -4.18 -14.90 -11.39
C GLN A 583 -5.24 -15.70 -12.16
N LEU A 584 -5.89 -16.63 -11.47
CA LEU A 584 -7.05 -17.36 -11.97
C LEU A 584 -8.24 -17.10 -11.06
N ASP A 585 -9.23 -16.41 -11.59
CA ASP A 585 -10.56 -16.26 -11.00
C ASP A 585 -11.47 -17.35 -11.54
N TRP A 586 -12.25 -18.00 -10.69
CA TRP A 586 -13.18 -19.06 -11.08
C TRP A 586 -14.42 -19.10 -10.18
N ASP A 587 -15.55 -19.48 -10.75
CA ASP A 587 -16.84 -19.61 -10.08
C ASP A 587 -17.06 -21.06 -9.68
N SER A 588 -16.96 -21.34 -8.38
CA SER A 588 -17.12 -22.70 -7.85
C SER A 588 -18.51 -23.27 -8.07
N SER A 589 -19.54 -22.45 -8.33
CA SER A 589 -20.87 -22.94 -8.69
C SER A 589 -20.92 -23.66 -10.04
N LYS A 590 -19.88 -23.49 -10.88
CA LYS A 590 -19.77 -24.11 -12.20
C LYS A 590 -19.11 -25.49 -12.17
N ILE A 591 -18.70 -25.98 -11.00
CA ILE A 591 -18.29 -27.39 -10.91
C ILE A 591 -19.50 -28.30 -11.14
N THR A 592 -19.27 -29.42 -11.81
CA THR A 592 -20.31 -30.43 -12.06
C THR A 592 -20.83 -30.96 -10.73
N GLY A 593 -22.13 -30.82 -10.49
CA GLY A 593 -22.76 -31.16 -9.22
C GLY A 593 -22.66 -30.09 -8.12
N GLY A 594 -22.14 -28.90 -8.40
CA GLY A 594 -22.21 -27.71 -7.53
C GLY A 594 -21.30 -27.70 -6.30
N VAL A 595 -21.20 -28.80 -5.55
CA VAL A 595 -20.37 -28.95 -4.34
C VAL A 595 -19.57 -30.24 -4.37
N GLY A 596 -18.50 -30.31 -3.58
CA GLY A 596 -17.76 -31.53 -3.36
C GLY A 596 -16.42 -31.32 -2.67
N LEU A 597 -15.95 -32.38 -2.00
CA LEU A 597 -14.73 -32.36 -1.21
C LEU A 597 -13.49 -32.70 -2.06
N ASN A 598 -12.32 -32.25 -1.60
CA ASN A 598 -11.00 -32.55 -2.15
C ASN A 598 -10.87 -32.28 -3.67
N LYS A 599 -11.45 -31.18 -4.16
CA LYS A 599 -11.29 -30.76 -5.55
C LYS A 599 -9.87 -30.26 -5.77
N THR A 600 -9.21 -30.78 -6.80
CA THR A 600 -7.86 -30.40 -7.17
C THR A 600 -7.91 -29.25 -8.17
N ILE A 601 -7.19 -28.17 -7.86
CA ILE A 601 -6.84 -27.10 -8.79
C ILE A 601 -5.39 -27.30 -9.20
N MET A 602 -5.16 -27.60 -10.47
CA MET A 602 -3.85 -27.80 -11.06
C MET A 602 -3.54 -26.67 -12.03
N VAL A 603 -2.35 -26.08 -11.91
CA VAL A 603 -1.79 -25.16 -12.91
C VAL A 603 -0.49 -25.72 -13.44
N THR A 604 -0.41 -25.83 -14.76
CA THR A 604 0.72 -26.42 -15.48
C THR A 604 1.39 -25.38 -16.37
N VAL A 605 2.72 -25.35 -16.36
CA VAL A 605 3.53 -24.39 -17.11
C VAL A 605 4.49 -25.14 -18.03
N LYS A 606 4.65 -24.65 -19.26
CA LYS A 606 5.60 -25.15 -20.26
C LYS A 606 6.54 -24.05 -20.74
N ASP A 607 7.76 -24.42 -21.09
CA ASP A 607 8.82 -23.53 -21.58
C ASP A 607 9.07 -23.67 -23.10
N THR A 608 10.22 -23.19 -23.56
CA THR A 608 10.62 -23.18 -24.97
C THR A 608 11.00 -24.58 -25.49
N ALA A 609 11.54 -25.47 -24.65
CA ALA A 609 11.81 -26.86 -25.03
C ALA A 609 10.52 -27.69 -25.19
N GLN A 610 9.38 -27.20 -24.67
CA GLN A 610 8.02 -27.80 -24.67
C GLN A 610 7.89 -29.21 -24.07
N THR A 611 8.97 -30.00 -24.00
CA THR A 611 9.08 -31.28 -23.29
C THR A 611 9.27 -31.09 -21.79
N ASN A 612 9.72 -29.90 -21.37
CA ASN A 612 9.82 -29.52 -19.97
C ASN A 612 8.47 -28.97 -19.52
N THR A 613 7.83 -29.67 -18.58
CA THR A 613 6.51 -29.31 -18.06
C THR A 613 6.51 -29.46 -16.54
N VAL A 614 5.93 -28.49 -15.84
CA VAL A 614 5.74 -28.57 -14.38
C VAL A 614 4.28 -28.32 -14.02
N SER A 615 3.73 -29.13 -13.14
CA SER A 615 2.38 -28.96 -12.60
C SER A 615 2.45 -28.70 -11.11
N LYS A 616 1.65 -27.75 -10.63
CA LYS A 616 1.43 -27.53 -9.21
C LYS A 616 -0.06 -27.67 -8.90
N GLU A 617 -0.36 -28.31 -7.78
CA GLU A 617 -1.72 -28.60 -7.35
C GLU A 617 -2.03 -27.95 -5.99
N ARG A 618 -3.30 -27.59 -5.80
CA ARG A 618 -3.90 -27.27 -4.51
C ARG A 618 -5.25 -27.96 -4.38
N LYS A 619 -5.55 -28.48 -3.19
CA LYS A 619 -6.87 -29.05 -2.86
C LYS A 619 -7.76 -28.02 -2.18
N VAL A 620 -9.05 -28.14 -2.43
CA VAL A 620 -10.09 -27.29 -1.86
C VAL A 620 -11.39 -28.09 -1.72
N ASP A 621 -12.14 -27.82 -0.65
CA ASP A 621 -13.52 -28.29 -0.51
C ASP A 621 -14.48 -27.20 -1.02
N VAL A 622 -15.33 -27.55 -1.97
CA VAL A 622 -16.40 -26.65 -2.43
C VAL A 622 -17.67 -26.98 -1.63
N VAL A 623 -18.11 -26.03 -0.81
CA VAL A 623 -19.19 -26.22 0.18
C VAL A 623 -20.32 -25.21 -0.05
N PRO A 624 -21.56 -25.49 0.39
CA PRO A 624 -22.60 -24.46 0.45
C PRO A 624 -22.23 -23.39 1.49
N TYR A 625 -22.69 -22.16 1.27
CA TYR A 625 -22.58 -21.09 2.27
C TYR A 625 -23.80 -20.19 2.23
N ILE A 626 -24.47 -20.02 3.37
CA ILE A 626 -25.59 -19.11 3.55
C ILE A 626 -25.01 -17.73 3.85
N THR A 627 -25.38 -16.72 3.06
CA THR A 627 -25.01 -15.31 3.28
C THR A 627 -26.12 -14.51 3.97
N GLY A 628 -27.37 -15.00 3.92
CA GLY A 628 -28.49 -14.29 4.52
C GLY A 628 -29.71 -15.17 4.71
N VAL A 629 -30.49 -14.82 5.73
CA VAL A 629 -31.79 -15.42 6.03
C VAL A 629 -32.80 -14.30 6.12
N SER A 630 -33.93 -14.44 5.45
CA SER A 630 -34.97 -13.42 5.43
C SER A 630 -36.34 -14.07 5.54
N ARG A 631 -37.24 -13.40 6.27
CA ARG A 631 -38.66 -13.73 6.23
C ARG A 631 -39.24 -13.33 4.86
N ASN A 632 -40.49 -13.72 4.64
CA ASN A 632 -41.28 -13.22 3.51
C ASN A 632 -41.17 -11.68 3.42
N SER A 633 -41.05 -11.14 2.20
CA SER A 633 -40.84 -9.70 1.94
C SER A 633 -41.92 -8.77 2.50
N THR A 634 -43.03 -9.32 2.98
CA THR A 634 -44.05 -8.60 3.76
C THR A 634 -43.55 -8.13 5.12
N TYR A 635 -42.49 -8.75 5.67
CA TYR A 635 -41.99 -8.55 7.03
C TYR A 635 -40.55 -8.01 7.01
N ASN A 636 -40.20 -7.17 7.99
CA ASN A 636 -38.89 -6.53 8.12
C ASN A 636 -38.19 -6.94 9.42
N THR A 637 -38.30 -8.21 9.80
CA THR A 637 -37.71 -8.72 11.04
C THR A 637 -36.20 -8.82 10.90
N ASN A 638 -35.48 -8.06 11.73
CA ASN A 638 -34.03 -8.11 11.82
C ASN A 638 -33.57 -9.26 12.73
N ARG A 639 -32.27 -9.59 12.65
CA ARG A 639 -31.61 -10.48 13.61
C ARG A 639 -31.72 -9.89 15.03
N ALA A 640 -31.90 -10.75 16.01
CA ALA A 640 -31.81 -10.45 17.42
C ALA A 640 -30.39 -9.99 17.80
N ARG A 641 -30.20 -9.53 19.03
CA ARG A 641 -28.91 -9.01 19.50
C ARG A 641 -27.79 -10.06 19.45
N SER A 642 -28.11 -11.32 19.74
CA SER A 642 -27.19 -12.46 19.54
C SER A 642 -26.90 -12.83 18.09
N GLY A 643 -27.61 -12.22 17.13
CA GLY A 643 -27.61 -12.67 15.74
C GLY A 643 -28.62 -13.79 15.47
N ALA A 644 -29.39 -14.25 16.44
CA ALA A 644 -30.47 -15.20 16.17
C ALA A 644 -31.54 -14.60 15.25
N ILE A 645 -32.15 -15.39 14.38
CA ILE A 645 -33.18 -14.93 13.43
C ILE A 645 -34.57 -15.33 13.94
N PRO A 646 -35.45 -14.36 14.30
CA PRO A 646 -36.82 -14.70 14.70
C PRO A 646 -37.64 -15.17 13.49
N LEU A 647 -38.21 -16.38 13.58
CA LEU A 647 -39.07 -16.98 12.56
C LEU A 647 -40.40 -17.45 13.17
N LEU A 648 -41.45 -17.48 12.34
CA LEU A 648 -42.81 -17.82 12.76
C LEU A 648 -43.21 -19.21 12.27
N ARG A 649 -43.72 -20.07 13.17
CA ARG A 649 -44.31 -21.38 12.81
C ARG A 649 -45.42 -21.24 11.76
N GLY A 650 -45.40 -22.13 10.77
CA GLY A 650 -46.35 -22.16 9.65
C GLY A 650 -46.13 -21.06 8.60
N GLU A 651 -45.14 -20.18 8.78
CA GLU A 651 -44.88 -19.11 7.82
C GLU A 651 -44.20 -19.63 6.56
N ALA A 652 -44.82 -19.34 5.41
CA ALA A 652 -44.30 -19.66 4.08
C ALA A 652 -43.60 -18.47 3.42
N GLY A 653 -42.72 -18.78 2.47
CA GLY A 653 -41.99 -17.76 1.69
C GLY A 653 -40.78 -17.16 2.43
N ASN A 654 -40.30 -17.83 3.49
CA ASN A 654 -39.00 -17.54 4.06
C ASN A 654 -37.90 -17.91 3.06
N THR A 655 -36.77 -17.22 3.08
CA THR A 655 -35.68 -17.41 2.12
C THR A 655 -34.33 -17.51 2.82
N ILE A 656 -33.52 -18.49 2.43
CA ILE A 656 -32.06 -18.45 2.64
C ILE A 656 -31.39 -18.08 1.31
N THR A 657 -30.38 -17.22 1.36
CA THR A 657 -29.59 -16.77 0.21
C THR A 657 -28.13 -17.16 0.41
N GLY A 658 -27.42 -17.41 -0.68
CA GLY A 658 -26.01 -17.81 -0.60
C GLY A 658 -25.44 -18.41 -1.86
N PHE A 659 -24.41 -19.23 -1.67
CA PHE A 659 -23.59 -19.79 -2.73
C PHE A 659 -23.64 -21.34 -2.73
N ASN A 660 -23.48 -21.92 -3.92
CA ASN A 660 -23.37 -23.37 -4.15
C ASN A 660 -24.56 -24.18 -3.60
N PHE A 661 -25.79 -23.71 -3.86
CA PHE A 661 -27.02 -24.37 -3.41
C PHE A 661 -27.56 -25.44 -4.38
N GLU A 662 -27.01 -25.52 -5.60
CA GLU A 662 -27.42 -26.53 -6.58
C GLU A 662 -26.90 -27.93 -6.20
N GLY A 663 -27.79 -28.92 -6.23
CA GLY A 663 -27.44 -30.31 -6.06
C GLY A 663 -28.65 -31.23 -6.04
N ASN A 664 -28.40 -32.54 -5.94
CA ASN A 664 -29.42 -33.56 -5.77
C ASN A 664 -29.88 -33.61 -4.31
N ALA A 665 -31.21 -33.65 -4.13
CA ALA A 665 -31.88 -33.80 -2.83
C ALA A 665 -31.31 -32.90 -1.71
N PRO A 666 -31.24 -31.56 -1.91
CA PRO A 666 -30.81 -30.65 -0.85
C PRO A 666 -31.78 -30.74 0.34
N SER A 667 -31.28 -30.55 1.55
CA SER A 667 -32.08 -30.54 2.77
C SER A 667 -31.74 -29.35 3.65
N LEU A 668 -32.77 -28.72 4.21
CA LEU A 668 -32.64 -27.66 5.20
C LEU A 668 -33.40 -28.09 6.44
N LYS A 669 -32.70 -28.09 7.59
CA LYS A 669 -33.28 -28.46 8.89
C LYS A 669 -32.98 -27.38 9.93
N ILE A 670 -33.81 -27.32 10.96
CA ILE A 670 -33.41 -26.73 12.24
C ILE A 670 -32.82 -27.86 13.08
N THR A 671 -31.62 -27.69 13.59
CA THR A 671 -30.90 -28.67 14.42
C THR A 671 -30.59 -28.10 15.79
N GLU A 672 -30.60 -28.96 16.82
CA GLU A 672 -30.28 -28.57 18.18
C GLU A 672 -28.83 -28.07 18.32
N ASN A 673 -27.88 -28.77 17.69
CA ASN A 673 -26.46 -28.46 17.74
C ASN A 673 -25.95 -27.82 16.44
N LYS A 674 -24.86 -27.05 16.55
CA LYS A 674 -24.21 -26.33 15.44
C LYS A 674 -23.73 -27.24 14.32
N ASP A 675 -23.26 -28.44 14.66
CA ASP A 675 -22.72 -29.44 13.75
C ASP A 675 -23.79 -30.28 13.04
N GLY A 676 -25.07 -29.93 13.22
CA GLY A 676 -26.20 -30.65 12.64
C GLY A 676 -26.64 -31.90 13.41
N THR A 677 -26.02 -32.19 14.57
CA THR A 677 -26.40 -33.31 15.44
C THR A 677 -27.56 -32.95 16.40
N GLY A 678 -28.06 -33.95 17.12
CA GLY A 678 -29.15 -33.80 18.08
C GLY A 678 -30.54 -33.87 17.43
N SER A 679 -31.53 -33.31 18.11
CA SER A 679 -32.91 -33.25 17.59
C SER A 679 -32.96 -32.35 16.34
N SER A 680 -33.73 -32.74 15.32
CA SER A 680 -33.87 -31.94 14.12
C SER A 680 -35.26 -31.98 13.51
N VAL A 681 -35.65 -30.88 12.88
CA VAL A 681 -36.92 -30.74 12.16
C VAL A 681 -36.63 -30.23 10.76
N ALA A 682 -37.12 -30.92 9.73
CA ALA A 682 -36.93 -30.51 8.34
C ALA A 682 -37.88 -29.37 7.97
N MET A 683 -37.36 -28.37 7.25
CA MET A 683 -38.19 -27.30 6.70
C MET A 683 -39.12 -27.84 5.60
N GLU A 684 -40.33 -27.28 5.52
CA GLU A 684 -41.34 -27.67 4.54
C GLU A 684 -41.20 -26.87 3.24
N SER A 685 -41.67 -27.42 2.12
CA SER A 685 -41.74 -26.74 0.81
C SER A 685 -40.41 -26.12 0.32
N LEU A 686 -39.28 -26.76 0.64
CA LEU A 686 -37.95 -26.30 0.25
C LEU A 686 -37.81 -26.26 -1.28
N THR A 687 -37.65 -25.07 -1.84
CA THR A 687 -37.61 -24.85 -3.31
C THR A 687 -36.41 -23.99 -3.68
N LEU A 688 -35.55 -24.47 -4.58
CA LEU A 688 -34.40 -23.72 -5.10
C LEU A 688 -34.84 -22.70 -6.16
N SER A 689 -34.29 -21.49 -6.12
CA SER A 689 -34.53 -20.47 -7.15
C SER A 689 -33.89 -20.82 -8.50
N GLY A 690 -34.44 -20.28 -9.59
CA GLY A 690 -33.92 -20.55 -10.95
C GLY A 690 -32.48 -20.06 -11.19
N ASP A 691 -32.04 -19.04 -10.46
CA ASP A 691 -30.65 -18.56 -10.46
C ASP A 691 -29.73 -19.33 -9.49
N LYS A 692 -30.29 -20.30 -8.75
CA LYS A 692 -29.60 -21.21 -7.84
C LYS A 692 -28.89 -20.53 -6.66
N LYS A 693 -29.31 -19.31 -6.30
CA LYS A 693 -28.73 -18.51 -5.22
C LYS A 693 -29.56 -18.48 -3.95
N SER A 694 -30.77 -19.06 -3.97
CA SER A 694 -31.65 -19.01 -2.81
C SER A 694 -32.57 -20.22 -2.71
N PHE A 695 -32.92 -20.59 -1.48
CA PHE A 695 -34.02 -21.53 -1.22
C PHE A 695 -35.16 -20.80 -0.54
N THR A 696 -36.39 -20.99 -1.02
CA THR A 696 -37.59 -20.63 -0.27
C THR A 696 -38.08 -21.81 0.56
N PHE A 697 -38.60 -21.56 1.76
CA PHE A 697 -39.08 -22.60 2.67
C PHE A 697 -40.26 -22.14 3.55
N THR A 698 -40.90 -23.12 4.19
CA THR A 698 -41.94 -22.93 5.20
C THR A 698 -41.44 -23.47 6.54
N VAL A 699 -41.64 -22.70 7.62
CA VAL A 699 -41.25 -23.12 8.98
C VAL A 699 -42.29 -24.11 9.52
N PRO A 700 -41.91 -25.34 9.92
CA PRO A 700 -42.86 -26.33 10.40
C PRO A 700 -43.57 -25.92 11.71
N ASN A 701 -44.80 -26.39 11.91
CA ASN A 701 -45.56 -26.11 13.14
C ASN A 701 -44.99 -26.77 14.41
N THR A 702 -44.05 -27.70 14.26
CA THR A 702 -43.33 -28.36 15.36
C THR A 702 -41.94 -27.76 15.61
N ALA A 703 -41.53 -26.75 14.84
CA ALA A 703 -40.21 -26.14 14.93
C ALA A 703 -39.94 -25.55 16.32
N LYS A 704 -38.69 -25.62 16.74
CA LYS A 704 -38.16 -25.05 17.98
C LYS A 704 -36.86 -24.31 17.68
N ASP A 705 -36.34 -23.57 18.65
CA ASP A 705 -35.06 -22.88 18.50
C ASP A 705 -33.93 -23.84 18.13
N GLY A 706 -33.03 -23.39 17.26
CA GLY A 706 -31.90 -24.21 16.79
C GLY A 706 -31.14 -23.56 15.64
N TYR A 707 -30.20 -24.29 15.05
CA TYR A 707 -29.36 -23.83 13.94
C TYR A 707 -29.95 -24.28 12.60
N LEU A 708 -29.98 -23.37 11.63
CA LEU A 708 -30.26 -23.73 10.24
C LEU A 708 -29.06 -24.52 9.70
N HIS A 709 -29.34 -25.76 9.32
CA HIS A 709 -28.37 -26.70 8.80
C HIS A 709 -28.76 -27.10 7.37
N LEU A 710 -28.05 -26.51 6.41
CA LEU A 710 -28.20 -26.80 4.97
C LEU A 710 -27.22 -27.89 4.57
N VAL A 711 -27.70 -28.90 3.85
CA VAL A 711 -26.87 -29.96 3.24
C VAL A 711 -27.23 -30.07 1.76
N VAL A 712 -26.21 -30.04 0.89
CA VAL A 712 -26.34 -30.19 -0.56
C VAL A 712 -25.40 -31.32 -1.00
N ASN A 713 -25.89 -32.33 -1.72
CA ASN A 713 -25.10 -33.51 -2.12
C ASN A 713 -24.31 -34.17 -0.99
N GLY A 714 -24.86 -34.19 0.23
CA GLY A 714 -24.20 -34.74 1.42
C GLY A 714 -23.11 -33.85 2.05
N VAL A 715 -22.86 -32.66 1.52
CA VAL A 715 -21.93 -31.67 2.06
C VAL A 715 -22.71 -30.60 2.82
N ALA A 716 -22.39 -30.43 4.11
CA ALA A 716 -23.01 -29.41 4.95
C ALA A 716 -22.48 -28.02 4.60
N ALA A 717 -23.35 -27.01 4.73
CA ALA A 717 -22.92 -25.62 4.70
C ALA A 717 -21.95 -25.37 5.85
N VAL A 718 -20.89 -24.61 5.59
CA VAL A 718 -19.83 -24.38 6.59
C VAL A 718 -20.26 -23.45 7.73
N ASN A 719 -21.36 -22.72 7.54
CA ASN A 719 -21.96 -21.89 8.60
C ASN A 719 -22.12 -22.70 9.90
N ASN A 720 -22.09 -22.01 11.04
CA ASN A 720 -22.20 -22.58 12.40
C ASN A 720 -20.97 -23.37 12.90
N THR A 721 -20.14 -23.92 12.00
CA THR A 721 -19.01 -24.81 12.38
C THR A 721 -17.64 -24.24 12.04
N ASN A 722 -17.61 -23.11 11.33
CA ASN A 722 -16.40 -22.33 11.09
C ASN A 722 -15.91 -21.62 12.35
N ALA A 723 -14.65 -21.21 12.31
CA ALA A 723 -14.06 -20.41 13.37
C ALA A 723 -14.58 -18.97 13.30
N TYR A 724 -14.64 -18.28 14.44
CA TYR A 724 -15.01 -16.86 14.49
C TYR A 724 -13.85 -15.98 14.03
N THR A 725 -13.83 -15.65 12.75
CA THR A 725 -12.80 -14.82 12.12
C THR A 725 -13.42 -13.61 11.48
N GLU A 726 -12.59 -12.65 11.03
CA GLU A 726 -13.14 -11.51 10.32
C GLU A 726 -13.90 -11.95 9.06
N SER A 727 -13.44 -12.99 8.36
CA SER A 727 -13.98 -13.46 7.07
C SER A 727 -15.45 -13.93 7.11
N ASN A 728 -15.95 -14.31 8.28
CA ASN A 728 -17.32 -14.80 8.49
C ASN A 728 -18.13 -13.96 9.50
N MET A 729 -17.64 -12.78 9.89
CA MET A 729 -18.43 -11.82 10.67
C MET A 729 -19.16 -10.83 9.76
N GLU A 730 -20.46 -10.65 9.98
CA GLU A 730 -21.38 -9.79 9.22
C GLU A 730 -21.61 -8.46 9.95
N LYS A 731 -21.79 -7.36 9.22
CA LYS A 731 -22.20 -6.08 9.84
C LYS A 731 -23.61 -6.19 10.41
N SER A 732 -23.80 -5.65 11.60
CA SER A 732 -25.10 -5.61 12.29
C SER A 732 -25.68 -4.21 12.28
N ASN A 733 -27.00 -4.12 12.06
CA ASN A 733 -27.81 -2.92 12.29
C ASN A 733 -28.64 -3.01 13.59
N THR A 734 -28.39 -4.03 14.40
CA THR A 734 -29.09 -4.26 15.67
C THR A 734 -28.44 -3.46 16.79
N TYR A 735 -29.26 -2.77 17.60
CA TYR A 735 -28.78 -1.95 18.71
C TYR A 735 -27.86 -2.74 19.64
N GLY A 736 -26.73 -2.13 20.01
CA GLY A 736 -25.77 -2.72 20.93
C GLY A 736 -24.87 -3.81 20.34
N THR A 737 -24.97 -4.12 19.04
CA THR A 737 -24.13 -5.14 18.36
C THR A 737 -23.58 -4.61 17.04
N ALA A 738 -22.26 -4.50 16.89
CA ALA A 738 -21.62 -3.98 15.68
C ALA A 738 -21.46 -5.03 14.57
N LYS A 739 -21.24 -6.29 14.95
CA LYS A 739 -21.10 -7.43 14.04
C LYS A 739 -21.83 -8.66 14.59
N HIS A 740 -22.30 -9.51 13.70
CA HIS A 740 -22.80 -10.85 14.02
C HIS A 740 -21.88 -11.90 13.42
N SER A 741 -21.83 -13.09 14.00
CA SER A 741 -21.31 -14.28 13.32
C SER A 741 -22.24 -14.68 12.17
N ASP A 742 -21.73 -15.50 11.27
CA ASP A 742 -22.52 -16.18 10.25
C ASP A 742 -23.27 -17.42 10.80
N ASP A 743 -23.27 -17.63 12.12
CA ASP A 743 -24.13 -18.62 12.76
C ASP A 743 -25.60 -18.31 12.42
N ARG A 744 -26.31 -19.33 11.97
CA ARG A 744 -27.70 -19.25 11.51
C ARG A 744 -28.65 -19.82 12.57
N PHE A 745 -28.49 -19.37 13.82
CA PHE A 745 -29.42 -19.71 14.88
C PHE A 745 -30.78 -19.02 14.67
N VAL A 746 -31.89 -19.70 14.95
CA VAL A 746 -33.25 -19.18 14.81
C VAL A 746 -33.99 -19.21 16.14
N HIS A 747 -34.74 -18.15 16.42
CA HIS A 747 -35.72 -18.10 17.49
C HIS A 747 -37.10 -18.39 16.91
N ILE A 748 -37.77 -19.42 17.40
CA ILE A 748 -39.07 -19.83 16.88
C ILE A 748 -40.19 -19.23 17.72
N TRP A 749 -41.13 -18.64 17.01
CA TRP A 749 -42.33 -18.05 17.56
C TRP A 749 -43.57 -18.67 16.94
N ARG A 750 -44.70 -18.42 17.59
CA ARG A 750 -46.01 -18.83 17.12
C ARG A 750 -47.04 -17.73 17.39
N VAL A 751 -47.94 -17.55 16.43
CA VAL A 751 -49.07 -16.64 16.54
C VAL A 751 -50.22 -17.29 15.79
N ASN A 752 -51.16 -17.88 16.51
CA ASN A 752 -52.29 -18.58 15.91
C ASN A 752 -53.58 -17.76 16.06
N LYS A 753 -54.54 -17.93 15.14
CA LYS A 753 -55.85 -17.28 15.27
C LYS A 753 -56.59 -17.78 16.51
N GLU A 754 -56.32 -19.01 16.92
CA GLU A 754 -56.87 -19.63 18.10
C GLU A 754 -56.41 -18.92 19.37
N ASP A 755 -55.21 -18.33 19.40
CA ASP A 755 -54.65 -17.60 20.54
C ASP A 755 -55.21 -16.16 20.66
N THR A 756 -56.46 -15.96 20.22
CA THR A 756 -57.23 -14.71 20.36
C THR A 756 -58.15 -14.80 21.57
N PHE A 757 -58.05 -13.84 22.51
CA PHE A 757 -58.88 -13.85 23.71
C PHE A 757 -60.36 -13.75 23.35
N LYS A 758 -61.17 -14.61 23.96
CA LYS A 758 -62.59 -14.71 23.67
C LYS A 758 -63.33 -13.42 24.04
N GLY A 759 -64.20 -12.96 23.15
CA GLY A 759 -64.95 -11.72 23.35
C GLY A 759 -64.12 -10.45 23.23
N SER A 760 -62.83 -10.51 22.83
CA SER A 760 -61.99 -9.31 22.70
C SER A 760 -62.25 -8.49 21.43
N LYS A 761 -63.34 -8.74 20.70
CA LYS A 761 -63.68 -7.98 19.50
C LYS A 761 -63.98 -6.53 19.86
N ASN A 762 -63.24 -5.61 19.25
CA ASN A 762 -63.23 -4.17 19.55
C ASN A 762 -62.76 -3.86 20.98
N ALA A 763 -61.87 -4.68 21.53
CA ALA A 763 -61.24 -4.42 22.83
C ALA A 763 -60.47 -3.09 22.81
N ILE A 764 -60.71 -2.24 23.80
CA ILE A 764 -59.98 -1.00 24.07
C ILE A 764 -59.30 -1.12 25.44
N TYR A 765 -58.10 -0.56 25.57
CA TYR A 765 -57.25 -0.63 26.76
C TYR A 765 -57.08 -2.03 27.35
N PRO A 766 -56.67 -3.03 26.54
CA PRO A 766 -56.51 -4.38 27.06
C PRO A 766 -55.31 -4.46 28.01
N ALA A 767 -55.45 -5.29 29.03
CA ALA A 767 -54.36 -5.72 29.91
C ALA A 767 -54.36 -7.25 30.03
N MET A 768 -53.21 -7.84 30.35
CA MET A 768 -53.07 -9.29 30.50
C MET A 768 -52.29 -9.62 31.76
N SER A 769 -52.71 -10.67 32.45
CA SER A 769 -51.96 -11.29 33.53
C SER A 769 -52.10 -12.82 33.44
N LYS A 770 -51.43 -13.59 34.30
CA LYS A 770 -51.57 -15.05 34.35
C LYS A 770 -51.90 -15.61 35.72
N GLY A 771 -52.65 -16.70 35.73
CA GLY A 771 -52.79 -17.57 36.89
C GLY A 771 -51.52 -18.37 37.17
N THR A 772 -51.42 -18.94 38.39
CA THR A 772 -50.28 -19.78 38.81
C THR A 772 -50.10 -21.03 37.95
N ASP A 773 -51.18 -21.52 37.35
CA ASP A 773 -51.19 -22.65 36.44
C ASP A 773 -50.70 -22.30 35.02
N GLY A 774 -50.45 -21.02 34.72
CA GLY A 774 -50.03 -20.51 33.41
C GLY A 774 -51.18 -20.12 32.49
N THR A 775 -52.44 -20.20 32.92
CA THR A 775 -53.58 -19.70 32.14
C THR A 775 -53.54 -18.18 32.05
N LEU A 776 -53.64 -17.64 30.83
CA LEU A 776 -53.67 -16.20 30.59
C LEU A 776 -55.07 -15.63 30.79
N TYR A 777 -55.13 -14.47 31.43
CA TYR A 777 -56.32 -13.68 31.65
C TYR A 777 -56.12 -12.32 30.98
N ALA A 778 -57.15 -11.82 30.31
CA ALA A 778 -57.13 -10.50 29.71
C ALA A 778 -58.33 -9.68 30.17
N SER A 779 -58.13 -8.44 30.60
CA SER A 779 -59.21 -7.45 30.77
C SER A 779 -59.26 -6.49 29.59
N PHE A 780 -60.44 -5.96 29.29
CA PHE A 780 -60.61 -4.95 28.26
C PHE A 780 -61.96 -4.24 28.37
N SER A 781 -62.00 -2.99 27.91
CA SER A 781 -63.23 -2.22 27.72
C SER A 781 -63.79 -2.40 26.32
N ASN A 782 -65.10 -2.22 26.17
CA ASN A 782 -65.79 -2.25 24.89
C ASN A 782 -66.69 -1.02 24.72
N TYR A 783 -66.25 -0.08 23.87
CA TYR A 783 -66.98 1.16 23.62
C TYR A 783 -68.32 0.94 22.92
N SER A 784 -68.44 -0.07 22.06
CA SER A 784 -69.70 -0.34 21.34
C SER A 784 -70.82 -0.85 22.25
N LYS A 785 -70.49 -1.31 23.46
CA LYS A 785 -71.46 -1.85 24.42
C LYS A 785 -71.48 -1.12 25.76
N SER A 786 -70.57 -0.16 25.98
CA SER A 786 -70.35 0.48 27.28
C SER A 786 -70.15 -0.54 28.41
N GLU A 787 -69.24 -1.49 28.20
CA GLU A 787 -69.02 -2.64 29.10
C GLU A 787 -67.52 -2.92 29.34
N VAL A 788 -67.19 -3.46 30.52
CA VAL A 788 -65.85 -4.01 30.84
C VAL A 788 -65.93 -5.51 31.04
N TYR A 789 -64.92 -6.21 30.55
CA TYR A 789 -64.81 -7.66 30.61
C TYR A 789 -63.44 -8.12 31.10
N TYR A 790 -63.40 -9.34 31.63
CA TYR A 790 -62.20 -10.17 31.55
C TYR A 790 -62.49 -11.52 30.89
N SER A 791 -61.47 -12.12 30.28
CA SER A 791 -61.53 -13.44 29.64
C SER A 791 -60.30 -14.26 30.00
N ASN A 792 -60.47 -15.54 30.27
CA ASN A 792 -59.38 -16.51 30.46
C ASN A 792 -59.36 -17.61 29.38
N ALA A 793 -60.16 -17.43 28.33
CA ALA A 793 -60.32 -18.37 27.24
C ALA A 793 -59.89 -17.78 25.89
N PHE A 794 -59.51 -18.67 24.98
CA PHE A 794 -59.02 -18.40 23.62
C PHE A 794 -60.08 -18.80 22.54
N THR A 795 -59.78 -18.59 21.26
CA THR A 795 -60.61 -18.79 20.03
C THR A 795 -61.75 -17.80 19.75
N GLY A 796 -61.58 -16.55 20.18
CA GLY A 796 -61.71 -15.46 19.21
C GLY A 796 -63.07 -14.75 19.04
N SER A 797 -63.24 -14.21 17.83
CA SER A 797 -63.46 -12.80 17.50
C SER A 797 -64.93 -12.37 17.32
N GLY A 798 -65.85 -13.11 17.94
CA GLY A 798 -67.26 -12.72 18.04
C GLY A 798 -67.44 -11.48 18.92
N SER A 799 -68.58 -10.80 18.77
CA SER A 799 -68.96 -9.74 19.72
C SER A 799 -69.09 -10.32 21.13
N VAL A 800 -68.71 -9.51 22.15
CA VAL A 800 -68.60 -10.03 23.53
C VAL A 800 -69.93 -10.60 24.01
N THR A 801 -69.97 -11.87 24.43
CA THR A 801 -71.15 -12.48 25.05
C THR A 801 -70.75 -13.01 26.42
N ALA A 802 -71.31 -12.41 27.47
CA ALA A 802 -71.02 -12.82 28.85
C ALA A 802 -71.43 -14.29 29.09
N GLY A 803 -70.60 -15.04 29.82
CA GLY A 803 -70.85 -16.44 30.19
C GLY A 803 -70.23 -17.47 29.24
N ASP A 804 -69.78 -17.07 28.05
CA ASP A 804 -69.11 -17.96 27.09
C ASP A 804 -67.58 -17.85 27.22
N GLY A 805 -67.03 -17.88 28.43
CA GLY A 805 -65.58 -17.71 28.70
C GLY A 805 -65.09 -16.27 28.85
N ALA A 806 -66.00 -15.29 28.72
CA ALA A 806 -65.80 -13.91 29.13
C ALA A 806 -66.76 -13.55 30.27
N THR A 807 -66.25 -12.85 31.28
CA THR A 807 -67.00 -12.36 32.44
C THR A 807 -67.18 -10.86 32.32
N ARG A 808 -68.43 -10.41 32.28
CA ARG A 808 -68.75 -8.98 32.34
C ARG A 808 -68.63 -8.48 33.76
N VAL A 809 -67.80 -7.45 33.98
CA VAL A 809 -67.55 -6.88 35.32
C VAL A 809 -68.12 -5.48 35.49
N PHE A 810 -68.54 -4.85 34.40
CA PHE A 810 -69.20 -3.55 34.43
C PHE A 810 -70.08 -3.33 33.20
N THR A 811 -71.11 -2.50 33.37
CA THR A 811 -71.79 -1.85 32.26
C THR A 811 -72.41 -0.53 32.71
N GLY A 812 -72.32 0.48 31.86
CA GLY A 812 -72.84 1.82 32.11
C GLY A 812 -73.52 2.40 30.89
N TYR A 813 -73.96 3.65 31.00
CA TYR A 813 -74.46 4.43 29.86
C TYR A 813 -73.29 4.83 28.95
N ASP A 814 -72.28 5.47 29.53
CA ASP A 814 -71.07 5.89 28.80
C ASP A 814 -69.99 4.80 28.77
N PRO A 815 -69.13 4.81 27.72
CA PRO A 815 -68.05 3.85 27.61
C PRO A 815 -67.01 3.93 28.75
N PRO A 816 -66.70 2.81 29.43
CA PRO A 816 -65.60 2.74 30.39
C PRO A 816 -64.25 2.80 29.67
N GLU A 817 -63.21 3.31 30.33
CA GLU A 817 -61.89 3.54 29.73
C GLU A 817 -60.85 2.49 30.15
N GLU A 818 -59.69 2.93 30.61
CA GLU A 818 -58.53 2.08 30.88
C GLU A 818 -58.88 0.88 31.75
N THR A 819 -58.19 -0.25 31.52
CA THR A 819 -58.28 -1.42 32.38
C THR A 819 -56.90 -1.89 32.80
N ASP A 820 -56.83 -2.46 34.00
CA ASP A 820 -55.70 -3.25 34.46
C ASP A 820 -56.20 -4.51 35.18
N ILE A 821 -55.38 -5.56 35.18
CA ILE A 821 -55.75 -6.85 35.75
C ILE A 821 -54.61 -7.44 36.55
N THR A 822 -54.94 -7.96 37.73
CA THR A 822 -54.04 -8.80 38.53
C THR A 822 -54.72 -10.12 38.85
N VAL A 823 -53.96 -11.21 38.77
CA VAL A 823 -54.46 -12.56 39.04
C VAL A 823 -53.56 -13.24 40.05
N ASN A 824 -54.14 -13.72 41.15
CA ASN A 824 -53.43 -14.50 42.16
C ASN A 824 -54.19 -15.81 42.44
N GLY A 825 -53.73 -16.91 41.82
CA GLY A 825 -54.43 -18.18 41.88
C GLY A 825 -55.78 -18.10 41.17
N ALA A 826 -56.88 -18.21 41.93
CA ALA A 826 -58.25 -18.07 41.43
C ALA A 826 -58.84 -16.66 41.64
N GLU A 827 -58.12 -15.78 42.33
CA GLU A 827 -58.54 -14.40 42.55
C GLU A 827 -58.23 -13.57 41.30
N VAL A 828 -59.26 -12.95 40.73
CA VAL A 828 -59.16 -12.10 39.54
C VAL A 828 -59.69 -10.73 39.89
N ASN A 829 -58.82 -9.73 39.81
CA ASN A 829 -59.16 -8.34 40.08
C ASN A 829 -58.99 -7.50 38.82
N VAL A 830 -60.05 -6.78 38.44
CA VAL A 830 -60.06 -5.91 37.26
C VAL A 830 -60.30 -4.49 37.71
N LEU A 831 -59.27 -3.65 37.60
CA LEU A 831 -59.35 -2.22 37.82
C LEU A 831 -59.77 -1.54 36.51
N TYR A 832 -60.71 -0.61 36.57
CA TYR A 832 -61.13 0.14 35.39
C TYR A 832 -61.66 1.54 35.75
N ALA A 833 -61.53 2.46 34.80
CA ALA A 833 -62.11 3.79 34.88
C ALA A 833 -63.56 3.77 34.35
N ALA A 834 -64.53 3.84 35.24
CA ALA A 834 -65.96 3.83 34.92
C ALA A 834 -66.41 5.25 34.49
N ASN A 835 -66.07 5.65 33.27
CA ASN A 835 -66.16 7.03 32.77
C ASN A 835 -67.59 7.47 32.39
N TYR A 836 -68.45 7.70 33.38
CA TYR A 836 -69.81 8.20 33.16
C TYR A 836 -70.25 9.26 34.19
N HIS A 837 -71.16 10.11 33.75
CA HIS A 837 -72.03 10.94 34.60
C HIS A 837 -73.47 10.73 34.12
N GLY A 838 -74.47 10.81 34.98
CA GLY A 838 -75.88 10.45 34.70
C GLY A 838 -76.58 11.26 33.60
N GLY A 839 -75.82 12.11 32.89
CA GLY A 839 -76.23 12.91 31.74
C GLY A 839 -76.84 14.25 32.12
N ARG A 840 -76.95 14.57 33.41
CA ARG A 840 -77.57 15.81 33.90
C ARG A 840 -76.67 16.46 34.95
N ASP A 841 -76.67 17.78 34.99
CA ASP A 841 -75.78 18.55 35.89
C ASP A 841 -75.97 18.19 37.37
N PHE A 842 -77.20 17.84 37.77
CA PHE A 842 -77.50 17.47 39.15
C PHE A 842 -77.00 16.08 39.55
N ASP A 843 -76.57 15.24 38.60
CA ASP A 843 -75.99 13.93 38.91
C ASP A 843 -74.59 14.07 39.58
N TRP A 844 -74.01 15.27 39.54
CA TRP A 844 -72.83 15.67 40.34
C TRP A 844 -73.17 16.15 41.77
N GLY A 845 -74.45 16.31 42.08
CA GLY A 845 -74.93 16.98 43.28
C GLY A 845 -75.22 18.47 43.04
N ASN A 846 -76.43 18.93 43.38
CA ASN A 846 -76.87 20.32 43.23
C ASN A 846 -77.48 20.93 44.50
N GLY A 847 -77.41 20.19 45.62
CA GLY A 847 -77.95 20.61 46.92
C GLY A 847 -79.41 20.25 47.17
N ASP A 848 -80.11 19.63 46.22
CA ASP A 848 -81.43 19.04 46.46
C ASP A 848 -81.32 17.89 47.47
N SER A 849 -82.37 17.64 48.25
CA SER A 849 -82.44 16.48 49.16
C SER A 849 -82.19 15.13 48.46
N SER A 850 -82.49 15.04 47.18
CA SER A 850 -82.30 13.84 46.34
C SER A 850 -80.92 13.80 45.68
N TYR A 851 -80.25 14.95 45.56
CA TYR A 851 -78.94 15.15 44.93
C TYR A 851 -78.10 16.13 45.77
N PRO A 852 -77.71 15.74 46.99
CA PRO A 852 -76.98 16.63 47.90
C PRO A 852 -75.63 17.05 47.28
N TRP A 853 -75.04 18.15 47.74
CA TRP A 853 -73.74 18.60 47.19
C TRP A 853 -72.63 17.56 47.34
N ASN A 854 -72.70 16.69 48.34
CA ASN A 854 -71.77 15.57 48.54
C ASN A 854 -72.33 14.23 48.03
N ASP A 855 -73.11 14.24 46.95
CA ASP A 855 -73.64 13.03 46.34
C ASP A 855 -72.50 12.12 45.87
N THR A 856 -72.60 10.83 46.21
CA THR A 856 -71.64 9.79 45.85
C THR A 856 -72.36 8.53 45.38
N GLN A 857 -73.64 8.63 45.02
CA GLN A 857 -74.41 7.50 44.50
C GLN A 857 -73.78 6.99 43.20
N SER A 858 -73.45 5.70 43.18
CA SER A 858 -72.86 5.01 42.02
C SER A 858 -73.75 5.03 40.80
N ALA A 859 -75.05 5.25 40.95
CA ALA A 859 -75.95 5.32 39.81
C ALA A 859 -75.91 6.68 39.08
N ASN A 860 -75.33 7.71 39.72
CA ASN A 860 -75.28 9.07 39.22
C ASN A 860 -73.92 9.37 38.56
N ALA A 861 -72.81 9.04 39.22
CA ALA A 861 -71.47 9.28 38.68
C ALA A 861 -70.51 8.12 38.93
N GLY A 862 -69.62 7.92 37.98
CA GLY A 862 -68.60 6.87 38.02
C GLY A 862 -67.33 7.26 38.77
N GLY A 863 -66.26 6.53 38.50
CA GLY A 863 -64.97 6.71 39.15
C GLY A 863 -64.01 5.57 38.86
N LEU A 864 -63.02 5.39 39.72
CA LEU A 864 -62.10 4.27 39.68
C LEU A 864 -62.69 3.07 40.41
N TYR A 865 -63.07 2.03 39.66
CA TYR A 865 -63.74 0.84 40.21
C TYR A 865 -62.85 -0.39 40.06
N LEU A 866 -62.91 -1.29 41.04
CA LEU A 866 -62.24 -2.57 40.99
C LEU A 866 -63.22 -3.71 41.22
N TYR A 867 -63.28 -4.63 40.27
CA TYR A 867 -64.03 -5.87 40.41
C TYR A 867 -63.27 -6.86 41.31
N ASP A 868 -64.00 -7.44 42.26
CA ASP A 868 -63.65 -8.68 42.96
C ASP A 868 -64.92 -9.52 43.09
N LYS A 869 -64.80 -10.85 43.01
CA LYS A 869 -65.94 -11.77 43.14
C LYS A 869 -66.61 -11.72 44.52
N ASP A 870 -65.90 -11.24 45.54
CA ASP A 870 -66.30 -11.16 46.94
C ASP A 870 -66.71 -9.75 47.39
N ALA A 871 -66.53 -8.73 46.55
CA ALA A 871 -66.92 -7.36 46.87
C ALA A 871 -68.45 -7.19 47.04
N SER A 872 -68.84 -6.11 47.71
CA SER A 872 -70.25 -5.74 47.91
C SER A 872 -70.94 -5.46 46.57
N LEU A 873 -72.23 -5.78 46.49
CA LEU A 873 -73.04 -5.52 45.31
C LEU A 873 -73.44 -4.03 45.27
N VAL A 874 -73.05 -3.33 44.21
CA VAL A 874 -73.25 -1.88 44.04
C VAL A 874 -74.09 -1.61 42.80
N GLU A 875 -75.06 -0.70 42.91
CA GLU A 875 -75.95 -0.29 41.82
C GLU A 875 -75.30 0.80 40.96
N VAL A 876 -74.93 0.49 39.71
CA VAL A 876 -74.22 1.43 38.81
C VAL A 876 -75.12 2.12 37.79
N CYS A 877 -76.40 1.73 37.71
CA CYS A 877 -77.38 2.34 36.82
C CYS A 877 -78.80 2.10 37.36
N ILE A 878 -79.66 3.12 37.35
CA ILE A 878 -81.03 3.11 37.88
C ILE A 878 -82.03 2.48 36.89
N THR A 879 -81.76 2.50 35.58
CA THR A 879 -82.76 2.07 34.58
C THR A 879 -82.13 1.44 33.34
N PRO A 880 -82.22 0.10 33.17
CA PRO A 880 -82.66 -0.89 34.16
C PRO A 880 -81.68 -0.96 35.34
N ASN A 881 -82.12 -1.36 36.53
CA ASN A 881 -81.22 -1.52 37.68
C ASN A 881 -80.10 -2.51 37.35
N ARG A 882 -78.85 -2.08 37.45
CA ARG A 882 -77.68 -2.94 37.20
C ARG A 882 -76.75 -2.94 38.40
N TYR A 883 -76.37 -4.15 38.79
CA TYR A 883 -75.60 -4.40 40.00
C TYR A 883 -74.33 -5.18 39.70
N PHE A 884 -73.20 -4.74 40.25
CA PHE A 884 -71.90 -5.41 40.10
C PHE A 884 -71.17 -5.49 41.44
N ARG A 885 -70.31 -6.49 41.58
CA ARG A 885 -69.44 -6.63 42.76
C ARG A 885 -68.19 -5.80 42.53
N ILE A 886 -68.11 -4.67 43.22
CA ILE A 886 -67.04 -3.71 43.02
C ILE A 886 -66.63 -3.05 44.35
N TYR A 887 -65.35 -2.69 44.42
CA TYR A 887 -64.85 -1.66 45.33
C TYR A 887 -64.75 -0.35 44.56
N ARG A 888 -65.26 0.73 45.14
CA ARG A 888 -65.15 2.08 44.59
C ARG A 888 -64.04 2.85 45.31
N PHE A 889 -63.10 3.39 44.54
CA PHE A 889 -62.04 4.29 44.99
C PHE A 889 -62.42 5.74 44.65
N GLU A 890 -61.47 6.57 44.24
CA GLU A 890 -61.77 7.96 43.91
C GLU A 890 -62.83 8.09 42.82
N LEU A 891 -63.81 8.96 43.07
CA LEU A 891 -65.00 9.15 42.23
C LEU A 891 -64.86 10.44 41.43
N PHE A 892 -65.39 10.46 40.21
CA PHE A 892 -65.38 11.67 39.39
C PHE A 892 -66.18 12.82 40.00
N THR A 893 -67.14 12.52 40.88
CA THR A 893 -67.97 13.53 41.57
C THR A 893 -67.21 14.33 42.63
N TYR A 894 -66.00 13.90 42.97
CA TYR A 894 -65.17 14.63 43.92
C TYR A 894 -64.63 15.93 43.31
N ASP A 895 -64.41 15.95 42.00
CA ASP A 895 -63.90 17.10 41.25
C ASP A 895 -64.76 17.49 40.03
N ASN A 896 -65.86 16.76 39.81
CA ASN A 896 -66.79 16.92 38.69
C ASN A 896 -66.13 16.81 37.31
N GLU A 897 -65.12 15.95 37.17
CA GLU A 897 -64.31 15.80 35.96
C GLU A 897 -64.31 14.36 35.44
N LEU A 898 -64.77 14.15 34.20
CA LEU A 898 -64.64 12.87 33.49
C LEU A 898 -63.22 12.68 32.96
N GLN A 899 -62.78 11.44 32.76
CA GLN A 899 -61.43 11.10 32.28
C GLN A 899 -60.28 11.68 33.15
N GLN A 900 -60.54 11.92 34.43
CA GLN A 900 -59.55 12.44 35.38
C GLN A 900 -58.39 11.44 35.63
N PHE A 901 -58.71 10.15 35.79
CA PHE A 901 -57.72 9.13 36.15
C PHE A 901 -57.12 8.44 34.93
N LYS A 902 -55.79 8.37 34.87
CA LYS A 902 -55.03 7.72 33.79
C LYS A 902 -53.93 6.80 34.31
N ASN A 903 -53.43 5.97 33.40
CA ASN A 903 -52.37 4.99 33.61
C ASN A 903 -52.57 4.12 34.86
N ILE A 904 -53.80 3.64 35.03
CA ILE A 904 -54.23 2.92 36.23
C ILE A 904 -53.47 1.59 36.36
N ARG A 905 -53.09 1.23 37.60
CA ARG A 905 -52.40 -0.04 37.90
C ARG A 905 -52.92 -0.70 39.17
N THR A 906 -52.98 -2.03 39.17
CA THR A 906 -53.40 -2.83 40.33
C THR A 906 -52.49 -4.03 40.58
N VAL A 907 -52.29 -4.36 41.85
CA VAL A 907 -51.57 -5.57 42.28
C VAL A 907 -52.18 -6.13 43.57
N ARG A 908 -52.31 -7.46 43.66
CA ARG A 908 -52.80 -8.16 44.85
C ARG A 908 -51.66 -8.79 45.63
N SER A 909 -51.68 -8.64 46.96
CA SER A 909 -50.77 -9.31 47.89
C SER A 909 -51.55 -9.87 49.08
N GLY A 910 -51.81 -11.17 49.07
CA GLY A 910 -52.73 -11.79 50.03
C GLY A 910 -54.14 -11.23 49.88
N ASP A 911 -54.70 -10.74 50.98
CA ASP A 911 -56.03 -10.11 51.01
C ASP A 911 -56.00 -8.61 50.67
N ASN A 912 -54.82 -7.99 50.62
CA ASN A 912 -54.71 -6.59 50.25
C ASN A 912 -54.66 -6.44 48.73
N ILE A 913 -55.50 -5.56 48.20
CA ILE A 913 -55.49 -5.15 46.80
C ILE A 913 -55.07 -3.69 46.75
N TYR A 914 -54.02 -3.40 46.00
CA TYR A 914 -53.45 -2.06 45.85
C TYR A 914 -53.80 -1.49 44.48
N THR A 915 -54.08 -0.20 44.43
CA THR A 915 -54.37 0.54 43.19
C THR A 915 -53.59 1.84 43.18
N VAL A 916 -52.95 2.16 42.06
CA VAL A 916 -52.30 3.45 41.83
C VAL A 916 -52.79 4.02 40.50
N TYR A 917 -52.91 5.34 40.43
CA TYR A 917 -53.39 6.05 39.26
C TYR A 917 -52.81 7.46 39.21
N TYR A 918 -52.75 8.01 38.01
CA TYR A 918 -52.38 9.40 37.77
C TYR A 918 -53.66 10.23 37.74
N ASP A 919 -53.74 11.25 38.59
CA ASP A 919 -54.80 12.25 38.55
C ASP A 919 -54.35 13.43 37.66
N ARG A 920 -55.02 13.60 36.53
CA ARG A 920 -54.74 14.66 35.56
C ARG A 920 -55.07 16.06 36.07
N LEU A 921 -56.04 16.18 36.97
CA LEU A 921 -56.50 17.49 37.45
C LEU A 921 -55.46 18.09 38.40
N THR A 922 -54.97 17.29 39.34
CA THR A 922 -53.96 17.70 40.31
C THR A 922 -52.53 17.45 39.81
N GLY A 923 -52.35 16.70 38.73
CA GLY A 923 -51.04 16.30 38.23
C GLY A 923 -50.27 15.48 39.27
N ALA A 924 -50.97 14.54 39.92
CA ALA A 924 -50.48 13.82 41.10
C ALA A 924 -50.55 12.29 40.93
N VAL A 925 -49.66 11.58 41.64
CA VAL A 925 -49.74 10.13 41.80
C VAL A 925 -50.55 9.85 43.05
N LYS A 926 -51.67 9.15 42.89
CA LYS A 926 -52.55 8.77 43.99
C LYS A 926 -52.55 7.25 44.18
N PHE A 927 -52.64 6.83 45.43
CA PHE A 927 -52.62 5.43 45.85
C PHE A 927 -53.82 5.13 46.73
N ALA A 928 -54.49 4.02 46.47
CA ALA A 928 -55.57 3.51 47.30
C ALA A 928 -55.44 2.00 47.48
N TRP A 929 -56.12 1.45 48.48
CA TRP A 929 -56.05 0.03 48.79
C TRP A 929 -57.32 -0.46 49.46
N VAL A 930 -57.52 -1.78 49.50
CA VAL A 930 -58.63 -2.43 50.20
C VAL A 930 -58.17 -3.76 50.81
N ASP A 931 -58.66 -4.07 52.01
CA ASP A 931 -58.57 -5.40 52.64
C ASP A 931 -59.80 -6.23 52.21
N ASP A 932 -59.59 -7.10 51.22
CA ASP A 932 -60.65 -7.93 50.66
C ASP A 932 -61.20 -8.95 51.68
N SER A 933 -60.42 -9.28 52.73
CA SER A 933 -60.91 -10.15 53.82
C SER A 933 -62.03 -9.49 54.65
N LYS A 934 -62.11 -8.16 54.60
CA LYS A 934 -63.06 -7.34 55.39
C LYS A 934 -64.28 -6.94 54.58
N LYS A 935 -64.19 -6.99 53.24
CA LYS A 935 -65.27 -6.71 52.30
C LYS A 935 -65.98 -5.37 52.61
N PRO A 936 -65.24 -4.25 52.73
CA PRO A 936 -65.86 -2.97 53.07
C PRO A 936 -66.96 -2.61 52.07
N ASN A 937 -68.10 -2.16 52.60
CA ASN A 937 -69.27 -1.85 51.77
C ASN A 937 -69.12 -0.46 51.13
N THR A 938 -68.73 -0.45 49.86
CA THR A 938 -68.58 0.79 49.09
C THR A 938 -69.83 1.16 48.31
N SER A 939 -71.04 0.67 48.62
CA SER A 939 -72.27 1.01 47.85
C SER A 939 -72.77 2.44 48.05
N GLY A 940 -72.54 3.02 49.23
CA GLY A 940 -72.91 4.40 49.53
C GLY A 940 -71.75 5.37 49.32
N GLN A 941 -70.59 5.05 49.88
CA GLN A 941 -69.38 5.89 49.88
C GLN A 941 -68.19 5.14 49.26
N ALA A 942 -67.13 5.85 48.90
CA ALA A 942 -65.92 5.25 48.35
C ALA A 942 -64.79 5.12 49.38
N LEU A 943 -63.72 4.41 49.00
CA LEU A 943 -62.50 4.25 49.79
C LEU A 943 -61.61 5.50 49.68
N PRO A 944 -60.90 5.90 50.76
CA PRO A 944 -59.97 7.02 50.72
C PRO A 944 -58.69 6.67 49.97
N TRP A 945 -57.94 7.70 49.57
CA TRP A 945 -56.66 7.58 48.88
C TRP A 945 -55.55 8.36 49.60
N CYS A 946 -54.33 8.11 49.16
CA CYS A 946 -53.12 8.83 49.52
C CYS A 946 -52.63 9.62 48.31
N VAL A 947 -52.41 10.92 48.46
CA VAL A 947 -51.66 11.71 47.48
C VAL A 947 -50.17 11.53 47.77
N ILE A 948 -49.48 10.75 46.92
CA ILE A 948 -48.07 10.40 47.10
C ILE A 948 -47.16 11.60 46.78
N ASP A 949 -47.39 12.24 45.64
CA ASP A 949 -46.58 13.36 45.12
C ASP A 949 -47.36 14.09 44.02
N GLY A 950 -47.07 15.38 43.79
CA GLY A 950 -47.85 16.27 42.91
C GLY A 950 -48.68 17.30 43.69
N ASN A 951 -49.62 17.97 43.03
CA ASN A 951 -50.50 18.94 43.71
C ASN A 951 -51.68 18.25 44.39
N THR A 952 -52.47 19.04 45.12
CA THR A 952 -53.68 18.60 45.80
C THR A 952 -54.80 19.59 45.58
N ASP A 953 -56.04 19.13 45.71
CA ASP A 953 -57.24 19.96 45.79
C ASP A 953 -57.79 20.03 47.24
N VAL A 954 -58.98 20.61 47.37
CA VAL A 954 -59.68 20.77 48.66
C VAL A 954 -60.32 19.47 49.15
N THR A 955 -60.61 18.53 48.25
CA THR A 955 -61.13 17.21 48.59
C THR A 955 -60.02 16.36 49.21
N ASP A 956 -58.82 16.39 48.62
CA ASP A 956 -57.62 15.69 49.09
C ASP A 956 -57.24 16.07 50.53
N SER A 957 -57.32 17.36 50.85
CA SER A 957 -56.75 17.93 52.07
C SER A 957 -57.79 18.11 53.19
N GLU A 958 -59.03 18.43 52.83
CA GLU A 958 -60.07 18.82 53.79
C GLU A 958 -61.36 17.99 53.65
N CYS A 959 -61.41 17.03 52.72
CA CYS A 959 -62.61 16.26 52.37
C CYS A 959 -63.78 17.15 51.92
N LYS A 960 -63.51 18.41 51.54
CA LYS A 960 -64.55 19.39 51.20
C LYS A 960 -65.10 19.12 49.81
N VAL A 961 -66.37 19.44 49.62
CA VAL A 961 -66.98 19.49 48.28
C VAL A 961 -66.52 20.78 47.60
N PRO A 962 -65.82 20.72 46.44
CA PRO A 962 -65.26 21.91 45.81
C PRO A 962 -66.30 22.98 45.44
N ASP A 963 -67.46 22.55 44.95
CA ASP A 963 -68.48 23.44 44.38
C ASP A 963 -69.61 23.80 45.35
N ALA A 964 -69.54 23.35 46.62
CA ALA A 964 -70.60 23.63 47.58
C ALA A 964 -70.66 25.15 47.91
N PRO A 965 -71.79 25.83 47.65
CA PRO A 965 -71.93 27.25 47.97
C PRO A 965 -71.88 27.47 49.48
N ALA A 966 -71.53 28.69 49.91
CA ALA A 966 -71.44 29.03 51.35
C ALA A 966 -72.74 28.73 52.14
N GLY A 967 -73.90 28.83 51.46
CA GLY A 967 -75.22 28.52 52.02
C GLY A 967 -75.62 27.04 52.02
N ALA A 968 -74.77 26.13 51.52
CA ALA A 968 -75.03 24.70 51.58
C ALA A 968 -75.17 24.21 53.04
N PRO A 969 -76.01 23.20 53.32
CA PRO A 969 -76.06 22.57 54.65
C PRO A 969 -74.68 22.04 55.05
N ASP A 970 -74.28 22.20 56.32
CA ASP A 970 -72.95 21.77 56.77
C ASP A 970 -72.66 20.28 56.54
N ALA A 971 -73.68 19.43 56.67
CA ALA A 971 -73.59 17.99 56.38
C ALA A 971 -73.35 17.65 54.89
N GLN A 972 -73.49 18.63 53.99
CA GLN A 972 -73.22 18.50 52.56
C GLN A 972 -71.93 19.20 52.12
N LYS A 973 -71.18 19.83 53.03
CA LYS A 973 -69.92 20.52 52.71
C LYS A 973 -68.72 19.60 52.64
N THR A 974 -68.86 18.34 53.08
CA THR A 974 -67.78 17.37 53.12
C THR A 974 -68.22 16.00 52.62
N PHE A 975 -67.34 15.31 51.91
CA PHE A 975 -67.49 13.90 51.59
C PHE A 975 -67.15 13.01 52.78
N THR A 976 -67.70 11.80 52.78
CA THR A 976 -67.41 10.75 53.78
C THR A 976 -66.94 9.49 53.08
N PHE A 977 -66.11 8.69 53.77
CA PHE A 977 -65.40 7.56 53.17
C PHE A 977 -65.56 6.29 54.00
N VAL A 978 -65.30 5.15 53.37
CA VAL A 978 -65.30 3.83 54.01
C VAL A 978 -63.86 3.43 54.35
N ASN A 979 -63.60 2.88 55.54
CA ASN A 979 -62.24 2.41 55.81
C ASN A 979 -61.91 1.17 54.98
N PRO A 980 -60.70 1.11 54.39
CA PRO A 980 -60.27 -0.03 53.58
C PRO A 980 -60.08 -1.32 54.39
N ASP A 981 -59.88 -1.24 55.71
CA ASP A 981 -59.77 -2.38 56.64
C ASP A 981 -61.10 -2.75 57.34
N GLY A 982 -62.21 -2.09 56.96
CA GLY A 982 -63.52 -2.28 57.59
C GLY A 982 -63.62 -1.75 59.02
N SER A 983 -62.65 -0.97 59.51
CA SER A 983 -62.71 -0.35 60.84
C SER A 983 -63.75 0.78 60.90
N THR A 984 -64.11 1.18 62.13
CA THR A 984 -65.03 2.30 62.39
C THR A 984 -64.28 3.62 62.65
N ALA A 985 -62.97 3.68 62.37
CA ALA A 985 -62.19 4.92 62.48
C ALA A 985 -62.69 5.97 61.48
N VAL A 986 -62.28 7.24 61.63
CA VAL A 986 -62.62 8.25 60.62
C VAL A 986 -61.76 8.00 59.38
N ALA A 987 -62.38 7.52 58.30
CA ALA A 987 -61.74 7.36 57.00
C ALA A 987 -61.64 8.71 56.29
N LYS A 988 -60.45 9.04 55.77
CA LYS A 988 -60.23 10.25 54.97
C LYS A 988 -59.00 10.11 54.07
N PRO A 989 -58.97 10.81 52.93
CA PRO A 989 -57.75 10.99 52.17
C PRO A 989 -56.65 11.62 53.01
N TYR A 990 -55.39 11.39 52.63
CA TYR A 990 -54.24 12.02 53.26
C TYR A 990 -53.14 12.34 52.26
N VAL A 991 -52.42 13.43 52.52
CA VAL A 991 -51.38 13.95 51.63
C VAL A 991 -50.01 13.72 52.26
N LEU A 992 -49.06 13.21 51.48
CA LEU A 992 -47.67 13.12 51.92
C LEU A 992 -47.05 14.51 52.03
N ASN A 993 -46.40 14.78 53.17
CA ASN A 993 -45.68 16.02 53.41
C ASN A 993 -44.17 15.79 53.40
N THR A 994 -43.41 16.87 53.56
CA THR A 994 -41.93 16.90 53.54
C THR A 994 -41.27 15.85 54.46
N ASN A 995 -41.90 15.40 55.55
CA ASN A 995 -41.34 14.36 56.43
C ASN A 995 -41.36 12.94 55.82
N SER A 996 -42.10 12.77 54.72
CA SER A 996 -42.17 11.53 53.94
C SER A 996 -41.05 11.46 52.91
N PHE A 997 -40.39 12.58 52.58
CA PHE A 997 -39.36 12.66 51.55
C PHE A 997 -37.97 12.52 52.17
N GLU A 998 -37.12 11.69 51.55
CA GLU A 998 -35.71 11.55 51.95
C GLU A 998 -34.93 12.85 51.71
N GLU A 999 -33.77 12.96 52.35
CA GLU A 999 -32.91 14.15 52.26
C GLU A 999 -32.62 14.54 50.79
N GLY A 1000 -32.81 15.83 50.47
CA GLY A 1000 -32.63 16.38 49.13
C GLY A 1000 -33.86 16.29 48.22
N LEU A 1001 -34.98 15.76 48.70
CA LEU A 1001 -36.26 15.72 47.97
C LEU A 1001 -37.33 16.61 48.61
N SER A 1002 -38.20 17.14 47.75
CA SER A 1002 -39.41 17.87 48.14
C SER A 1002 -40.59 17.38 47.31
N VAL A 1003 -41.80 17.68 47.77
CA VAL A 1003 -43.03 17.52 46.98
C VAL A 1003 -42.82 18.18 45.61
N SER A 1004 -43.18 17.46 44.55
CA SER A 1004 -43.11 17.95 43.18
C SER A 1004 -44.34 18.78 42.84
N SER A 1005 -44.17 19.80 41.99
CA SER A 1005 -45.27 20.60 41.46
C SER A 1005 -46.10 19.86 40.39
N ALA A 1006 -45.59 18.75 39.86
CA ALA A 1006 -46.31 17.84 38.97
C ALA A 1006 -45.53 16.53 38.79
N VAL A 1007 -46.26 15.44 38.61
CA VAL A 1007 -45.70 14.15 38.15
C VAL A 1007 -46.19 13.85 36.74
N TRP A 1008 -45.50 12.95 36.02
CA TRP A 1008 -45.96 12.51 34.71
C TRP A 1008 -46.96 11.37 34.79
N GLU A 1009 -47.71 11.17 33.72
CA GLU A 1009 -48.66 10.06 33.50
C GLU A 1009 -47.93 8.71 33.30
N SER A 1010 -46.94 8.41 34.13
CA SER A 1010 -46.10 7.22 34.04
C SER A 1010 -45.84 6.64 35.43
N ILE A 1011 -46.56 5.57 35.77
CA ILE A 1011 -46.56 4.96 37.10
C ILE A 1011 -46.51 3.44 37.03
N ALA A 1012 -45.95 2.83 38.07
CA ALA A 1012 -45.96 1.39 38.30
C ALA A 1012 -46.15 1.08 39.78
N VAL A 1013 -46.78 -0.05 40.09
CA VAL A 1013 -46.93 -0.57 41.45
C VAL A 1013 -46.46 -2.01 41.50
N THR A 1014 -45.74 -2.35 42.56
CA THR A 1014 -45.33 -3.71 42.90
C THR A 1014 -45.39 -3.88 44.41
N VAL A 1015 -45.16 -5.09 44.89
CA VAL A 1015 -45.09 -5.40 46.33
C VAL A 1015 -43.77 -6.05 46.67
N THR A 1016 -43.23 -5.75 47.86
CA THR A 1016 -42.08 -6.48 48.40
C THR A 1016 -42.44 -7.96 48.62
N LYS A 1017 -41.43 -8.79 48.89
CA LYS A 1017 -41.64 -10.19 49.28
C LYS A 1017 -42.61 -10.37 50.44
N ASP A 1018 -42.62 -9.42 51.37
CA ASP A 1018 -43.47 -9.47 52.55
C ASP A 1018 -44.82 -8.75 52.31
N GLY A 1019 -45.07 -8.24 51.11
CA GLY A 1019 -46.36 -7.65 50.73
C GLY A 1019 -46.50 -6.17 51.05
N TYR A 1020 -45.40 -5.42 51.16
CA TYR A 1020 -45.44 -3.96 51.33
C TYR A 1020 -45.50 -3.27 49.96
N PRO A 1021 -46.41 -2.31 49.73
CA PRO A 1021 -46.53 -1.66 48.44
C PRO A 1021 -45.34 -0.74 48.14
N VAL A 1022 -44.90 -0.79 46.89
CA VAL A 1022 -43.86 0.08 46.31
C VAL A 1022 -44.43 0.70 45.03
N VAL A 1023 -44.45 2.02 44.96
CA VAL A 1023 -44.91 2.78 43.79
C VAL A 1023 -43.73 3.48 43.14
N VAL A 1024 -43.53 3.27 41.85
CA VAL A 1024 -42.48 3.94 41.06
C VAL A 1024 -43.14 4.92 40.10
N TYR A 1025 -42.61 6.14 40.04
CA TYR A 1025 -43.16 7.22 39.24
C TYR A 1025 -42.07 8.22 38.82
N MET A 1026 -42.43 9.11 37.91
CA MET A 1026 -41.53 10.15 37.43
C MET A 1026 -41.93 11.53 37.94
N ASP A 1027 -40.94 12.23 38.49
CA ASP A 1027 -41.06 13.65 38.82
C ASP A 1027 -40.90 14.51 37.56
N ALA A 1028 -41.97 15.19 37.16
CA ALA A 1028 -42.00 16.00 35.95
C ALA A 1028 -41.09 17.23 36.01
N ALA A 1029 -40.92 17.80 37.21
CA ALA A 1029 -40.12 18.99 37.38
C ALA A 1029 -38.62 18.73 37.20
N THR A 1030 -38.15 17.52 37.52
CA THR A 1030 -36.72 17.19 37.49
C THR A 1030 -36.32 16.11 36.48
N GLY A 1031 -37.29 15.40 35.89
CA GLY A 1031 -37.04 14.24 35.02
C GLY A 1031 -36.46 13.03 35.76
N SER A 1032 -36.53 13.01 37.09
CA SER A 1032 -35.95 11.95 37.92
C SER A 1032 -36.98 10.88 38.27
N LEU A 1033 -36.55 9.61 38.27
CA LEU A 1033 -37.36 8.52 38.83
C LEU A 1033 -37.37 8.58 40.36
N ARG A 1034 -38.58 8.51 40.93
CA ARG A 1034 -38.83 8.40 42.36
C ARG A 1034 -39.52 7.08 42.66
N LEU A 1035 -39.32 6.57 43.87
CA LEU A 1035 -40.11 5.47 44.39
C LEU A 1035 -40.64 5.81 45.79
N ALA A 1036 -41.92 5.54 46.00
CA ALA A 1036 -42.59 5.54 47.29
C ALA A 1036 -42.57 4.12 47.85
N ARG A 1037 -41.95 3.94 49.02
CA ARG A 1037 -41.92 2.66 49.72
C ARG A 1037 -42.74 2.77 51.01
N SER A 1038 -43.68 1.85 51.20
CA SER A 1038 -44.50 1.85 52.40
C SER A 1038 -43.87 1.04 53.53
N THR A 1039 -43.94 1.57 54.74
CA THR A 1039 -43.59 0.87 56.00
C THR A 1039 -44.79 0.14 56.63
N SER A 1040 -45.93 0.09 55.93
CA SER A 1040 -47.12 -0.66 56.33
C SER A 1040 -47.70 -1.42 55.14
N LYS A 1041 -48.24 -2.62 55.36
CA LYS A 1041 -49.03 -3.32 54.33
C LYS A 1041 -50.40 -2.67 54.11
N GLN A 1042 -50.84 -1.86 55.05
CA GLN A 1042 -52.15 -1.20 55.10
C GLN A 1042 -51.93 0.30 55.40
N PRO A 1043 -51.35 1.06 54.46
CA PRO A 1043 -50.92 2.42 54.74
C PRO A 1043 -52.12 3.38 54.84
N SER A 1044 -52.32 3.93 56.04
CA SER A 1044 -53.42 4.86 56.37
C SER A 1044 -52.97 6.24 56.87
N SER A 1045 -51.69 6.58 56.76
CA SER A 1045 -51.13 7.83 57.31
C SER A 1045 -49.81 8.22 56.61
N PRO A 1046 -49.46 9.52 56.54
CA PRO A 1046 -48.22 9.97 55.90
C PRO A 1046 -46.93 9.34 56.46
N ASN A 1047 -46.90 9.00 57.75
CA ASN A 1047 -45.73 8.37 58.37
C ASN A 1047 -45.49 6.92 57.91
N HIS A 1048 -46.44 6.31 57.19
CA HIS A 1048 -46.28 4.98 56.59
C HIS A 1048 -45.54 5.00 55.25
N TRP A 1049 -45.05 6.16 54.80
CA TRP A 1049 -44.41 6.30 53.50
C TRP A 1049 -43.04 6.95 53.60
N LYS A 1050 -42.14 6.48 52.74
CA LYS A 1050 -40.84 7.11 52.46
C LYS A 1050 -40.63 7.24 50.95
N ILE A 1051 -40.27 8.44 50.50
CA ILE A 1051 -40.02 8.76 49.09
C ILE A 1051 -38.53 8.93 48.87
N GLN A 1052 -37.96 8.20 47.92
CA GLN A 1052 -36.55 8.30 47.55
C GLN A 1052 -36.37 8.47 46.03
N SER A 1053 -35.18 8.92 45.62
CA SER A 1053 -34.72 8.81 44.24
C SER A 1053 -34.28 7.38 43.91
N VAL A 1054 -34.44 6.97 42.66
CA VAL A 1054 -33.95 5.69 42.13
C VAL A 1054 -32.48 5.82 41.70
N LEU A 1055 -32.20 6.70 40.74
CA LEU A 1055 -30.87 6.89 40.18
C LEU A 1055 -30.13 8.04 40.85
N ALA A 1056 -28.82 7.90 41.01
CA ALA A 1056 -27.96 9.01 41.41
C ALA A 1056 -27.90 10.06 40.28
N SER A 1057 -27.68 11.32 40.64
CA SER A 1057 -27.51 12.41 39.66
C SER A 1057 -26.30 12.23 38.74
N SER A 1058 -25.34 11.36 39.12
CA SER A 1058 -24.18 10.99 38.31
C SER A 1058 -24.47 9.89 37.28
N ASP A 1059 -25.59 9.19 37.37
CA ASP A 1059 -26.00 8.24 36.33
C ASP A 1059 -26.44 9.03 35.09
N LYS A 1060 -26.02 8.56 33.90
CA LYS A 1060 -26.36 9.20 32.62
C LYS A 1060 -27.86 9.33 32.39
N ASN A 1061 -28.66 8.47 33.04
CA ASN A 1061 -30.11 8.47 32.96
C ASN A 1061 -30.81 9.01 34.23
N GLY A 1062 -30.08 9.71 35.12
CA GLY A 1062 -30.60 10.12 36.43
C GLY A 1062 -31.67 11.21 36.41
N LYS A 1063 -31.78 11.99 35.33
CA LYS A 1063 -32.70 13.15 35.19
C LYS A 1063 -33.33 13.26 33.79
N ASN A 1064 -33.48 12.12 33.13
CA ASN A 1064 -33.96 12.07 31.75
C ASN A 1064 -34.96 10.93 31.56
N ALA A 1065 -35.63 10.46 32.61
CA ALA A 1065 -36.74 9.55 32.43
C ALA A 1065 -37.84 10.24 31.60
N SER A 1066 -38.66 9.45 30.91
CA SER A 1066 -39.73 9.90 30.03
C SER A 1066 -40.98 9.02 30.20
N ASP A 1067 -41.80 8.93 29.16
CA ASP A 1067 -43.08 8.23 29.18
C ASP A 1067 -42.82 6.72 29.33
N TYR A 1068 -43.74 5.98 29.95
CA TYR A 1068 -43.63 4.52 30.17
C TYR A 1068 -42.61 4.07 31.22
N ILE A 1069 -43.14 3.52 32.32
CA ILE A 1069 -42.40 2.90 33.40
C ILE A 1069 -43.09 1.59 33.75
N ASN A 1070 -42.30 0.57 34.07
CA ASN A 1070 -42.78 -0.63 34.72
C ASN A 1070 -41.80 -1.06 35.82
N ALA A 1071 -42.31 -1.68 36.87
CA ALA A 1071 -41.52 -2.12 38.00
C ALA A 1071 -42.04 -3.46 38.52
N CYS A 1072 -41.12 -4.36 38.84
CA CYS A 1072 -41.43 -5.68 39.36
C CYS A 1072 -40.41 -6.08 40.43
N ILE A 1073 -40.82 -6.92 41.37
CA ILE A 1073 -39.91 -7.53 42.34
C ILE A 1073 -39.69 -9.00 41.98
N GLY A 1074 -38.43 -9.40 41.81
CA GLY A 1074 -38.05 -10.78 41.55
C GLY A 1074 -38.26 -11.68 42.78
N SER A 1075 -38.26 -12.99 42.58
CA SER A 1075 -38.31 -13.96 43.67
C SER A 1075 -37.10 -13.88 44.62
N ASP A 1076 -36.03 -13.20 44.21
CA ASP A 1076 -34.86 -12.85 45.02
C ASP A 1076 -35.06 -11.58 45.86
N GLY A 1077 -36.11 -10.79 45.61
CA GLY A 1077 -36.46 -9.59 46.36
C GLY A 1077 -35.82 -8.32 45.78
N VAL A 1078 -35.16 -8.44 44.63
CA VAL A 1078 -34.59 -7.32 43.90
C VAL A 1078 -35.71 -6.57 43.19
N LEU A 1079 -35.67 -5.23 43.28
CA LEU A 1079 -36.57 -4.35 42.55
C LEU A 1079 -35.97 -4.07 41.17
N HIS A 1080 -36.71 -4.43 40.13
CA HIS A 1080 -36.39 -4.18 38.73
C HIS A 1080 -37.26 -3.03 38.23
N ILE A 1081 -36.65 -2.09 37.50
CA ILE A 1081 -37.35 -0.94 36.91
C ILE A 1081 -36.91 -0.84 35.46
N ALA A 1082 -37.89 -0.82 34.55
CA ALA A 1082 -37.72 -0.52 33.14
C ALA A 1082 -38.45 0.77 32.81
N PHE A 1083 -37.80 1.67 32.08
CA PHE A 1083 -38.35 2.99 31.75
C PHE A 1083 -37.82 3.51 30.43
N GLN A 1084 -38.54 4.43 29.80
CA GLN A 1084 -38.03 5.17 28.65
C GLN A 1084 -37.21 6.38 29.11
N ASN A 1085 -36.11 6.70 28.43
CA ASN A 1085 -35.46 7.99 28.61
C ASN A 1085 -35.95 9.04 27.59
N THR A 1086 -35.54 10.30 27.73
CA THR A 1086 -35.93 11.40 26.82
C THR A 1086 -35.38 11.27 25.40
N LYS A 1087 -34.50 10.30 25.12
CA LYS A 1087 -34.08 9.93 23.76
C LYS A 1087 -34.98 8.88 23.12
N GLY A 1088 -35.96 8.37 23.86
CA GLY A 1088 -36.86 7.31 23.44
C GLY A 1088 -36.32 5.90 23.67
N GLU A 1089 -35.14 5.75 24.26
CA GLU A 1089 -34.45 4.46 24.46
C GLU A 1089 -35.05 3.68 25.64
N LEU A 1090 -35.02 2.34 25.57
CA LEU A 1090 -35.38 1.47 26.69
C LEU A 1090 -34.23 1.40 27.70
N VAL A 1091 -34.49 1.79 28.94
CA VAL A 1091 -33.52 1.77 30.03
C VAL A 1091 -33.97 0.80 31.12
N TYR A 1092 -33.01 0.07 31.67
CA TYR A 1092 -33.22 -0.86 32.76
C TYR A 1092 -32.29 -0.53 33.94
N VAL A 1093 -32.82 -0.65 35.16
CA VAL A 1093 -32.03 -0.62 36.39
C VAL A 1093 -32.61 -1.61 37.40
N LYS A 1094 -31.74 -2.13 38.27
CA LYS A 1094 -32.15 -2.97 39.40
C LYS A 1094 -31.52 -2.54 40.70
N SER A 1095 -32.18 -2.88 41.81
CA SER A 1095 -31.61 -2.68 43.13
C SER A 1095 -30.43 -3.61 43.40
N THR A 1096 -29.49 -3.16 44.23
CA THR A 1096 -28.34 -3.93 44.73
C THR A 1096 -28.60 -4.54 46.10
N ASN A 1097 -29.71 -4.16 46.73
CA ASN A 1097 -30.21 -4.71 47.99
C ASN A 1097 -31.68 -5.14 47.85
N THR A 1098 -32.19 -5.84 48.87
CA THR A 1098 -33.55 -6.42 48.88
C THR A 1098 -34.33 -6.01 50.15
N PRO A 1099 -34.68 -4.72 50.35
CA PRO A 1099 -35.57 -4.29 51.42
C PRO A 1099 -36.93 -5.01 51.38
N ASN A 1100 -37.42 -5.45 52.54
CA ASN A 1100 -38.69 -6.20 52.60
C ASN A 1100 -39.86 -5.41 53.23
N ASP A 1101 -39.59 -4.36 54.00
CA ASP A 1101 -40.59 -3.68 54.85
C ASP A 1101 -40.68 -2.16 54.64
N GLY A 1102 -40.06 -1.63 53.57
CA GLY A 1102 -40.03 -0.21 53.23
C GLY A 1102 -39.23 0.70 54.18
N SER A 1103 -38.77 0.21 55.33
CA SER A 1103 -37.96 0.99 56.28
C SER A 1103 -36.58 1.31 55.69
N THR A 1104 -35.99 0.34 54.99
CA THR A 1104 -34.67 0.45 54.37
C THR A 1104 -34.75 1.02 52.95
N LYS A 1105 -33.84 1.95 52.61
CA LYS A 1105 -33.72 2.53 51.27
C LYS A 1105 -33.24 1.50 50.25
N TYR A 1106 -33.86 1.49 49.07
CA TYR A 1106 -33.32 0.77 47.92
C TYR A 1106 -32.05 1.47 47.42
N THR A 1107 -30.99 0.70 47.21
CA THR A 1107 -29.77 1.12 46.52
C THR A 1107 -29.77 0.53 45.12
N PHE A 1108 -29.33 1.28 44.12
CA PHE A 1108 -29.38 0.87 42.72
C PHE A 1108 -27.98 0.81 42.10
N GLY A 1109 -27.81 -0.13 41.17
CA GLY A 1109 -26.64 -0.18 40.29
C GLY A 1109 -26.69 0.90 39.21
N LYS A 1110 -25.76 0.84 38.26
CA LYS A 1110 -25.79 1.68 37.06
C LYS A 1110 -26.97 1.29 36.16
N SER A 1111 -27.56 2.28 35.50
CA SER A 1111 -28.58 2.01 34.47
C SER A 1111 -27.96 1.45 33.19
N GLU A 1112 -28.67 0.53 32.54
CA GLU A 1112 -28.31 -0.11 31.27
C GLU A 1112 -29.29 0.33 30.19
N VAL A 1113 -28.81 0.78 29.02
CA VAL A 1113 -29.68 1.04 27.86
C VAL A 1113 -29.74 -0.24 27.03
N LEU A 1114 -30.95 -0.76 26.80
CA LEU A 1114 -31.15 -2.08 26.22
C LEU A 1114 -31.48 -2.03 24.73
N ASP A 1115 -32.20 -1.00 24.30
CA ASP A 1115 -32.62 -0.82 22.90
C ASP A 1115 -32.90 0.65 22.58
N ASP A 1116 -32.98 0.98 21.30
CA ASP A 1116 -33.26 2.33 20.78
C ASP A 1116 -34.73 2.76 20.86
N SER A 1117 -35.59 1.91 21.44
CA SER A 1117 -37.01 2.18 21.63
C SER A 1117 -37.50 1.63 22.97
N GLY A 1118 -38.30 2.41 23.69
CA GLY A 1118 -38.89 2.05 24.97
C GLY A 1118 -40.34 2.51 25.13
N THR A 1119 -41.18 2.39 24.10
CA THR A 1119 -42.60 2.79 24.22
C THR A 1119 -43.50 1.66 24.73
N SER A 1120 -44.57 2.00 25.46
CA SER A 1120 -45.55 1.04 25.98
C SER A 1120 -44.92 -0.15 26.74
N ILE A 1121 -43.99 0.15 27.66
CA ILE A 1121 -43.23 -0.85 28.41
C ILE A 1121 -44.14 -1.66 29.33
N ASP A 1122 -43.98 -2.99 29.28
CA ASP A 1122 -44.48 -3.90 30.30
C ASP A 1122 -43.40 -4.91 30.70
N MET A 1123 -43.46 -5.41 31.93
CA MET A 1123 -42.45 -6.30 32.49
C MET A 1123 -43.08 -7.35 33.39
N THR A 1124 -42.50 -8.54 33.36
CA THR A 1124 -42.84 -9.65 34.26
C THR A 1124 -41.56 -10.37 34.68
N MET A 1125 -41.66 -11.23 35.70
CA MET A 1125 -40.52 -11.99 36.24
C MET A 1125 -40.74 -13.49 36.02
N ASP A 1126 -39.67 -14.20 35.65
CA ASP A 1126 -39.57 -15.67 35.82
C ASP A 1126 -38.52 -15.94 36.90
N GLY A 1127 -38.98 -16.15 38.13
CA GLY A 1127 -38.11 -16.16 39.30
C GLY A 1127 -37.41 -14.81 39.50
N ALA A 1128 -36.09 -14.77 39.32
CA ALA A 1128 -35.27 -13.55 39.44
C ALA A 1128 -34.97 -12.89 38.07
N THR A 1129 -35.39 -13.49 36.96
CA THR A 1129 -35.07 -13.00 35.62
C THR A 1129 -36.19 -12.09 35.09
N PRO A 1130 -35.88 -10.83 34.74
CA PRO A 1130 -36.85 -9.93 34.13
C PRO A 1130 -37.05 -10.24 32.64
N TYR A 1131 -38.31 -10.15 32.21
CA TYR A 1131 -38.73 -10.19 30.82
C TYR A 1131 -39.52 -8.92 30.53
N ILE A 1132 -39.02 -8.13 29.58
CA ILE A 1132 -39.55 -6.81 29.25
C ILE A 1132 -40.10 -6.87 27.83
N THR A 1133 -41.28 -6.30 27.60
CA THR A 1133 -41.82 -6.07 26.26
C THR A 1133 -42.01 -4.59 26.03
N TYR A 1134 -41.85 -4.15 24.78
CA TYR A 1134 -41.98 -2.75 24.38
C TYR A 1134 -42.37 -2.66 22.90
N VAL A 1135 -43.05 -1.58 22.55
CA VAL A 1135 -43.37 -1.26 21.17
C VAL A 1135 -42.20 -0.50 20.57
N SER A 1136 -41.70 -1.00 19.43
CA SER A 1136 -40.64 -0.36 18.65
C SER A 1136 -41.19 0.34 17.40
N ARG A 1137 -42.21 -0.23 16.77
CA ARG A 1137 -42.78 0.25 15.50
C ARG A 1137 -44.30 0.06 15.48
N PRO A 1138 -45.08 0.97 16.07
CA PRO A 1138 -46.53 0.81 16.16
C PRO A 1138 -47.17 0.64 14.77
N ASN A 1139 -48.29 -0.07 14.71
CA ASN A 1139 -49.05 -0.35 13.48
C ASN A 1139 -48.27 -1.16 12.42
N SER A 1140 -47.33 -2.02 12.83
CA SER A 1140 -46.54 -2.88 11.96
C SER A 1140 -46.55 -4.36 12.40
N TYR A 1141 -46.07 -5.26 11.54
CA TYR A 1141 -45.89 -6.70 11.86
C TYR A 1141 -44.67 -6.97 12.75
N ASP A 1142 -43.77 -5.98 12.86
CA ASP A 1142 -42.55 -6.02 13.66
C ASP A 1142 -42.65 -5.06 14.85
N ALA A 1143 -43.87 -4.77 15.27
CA ALA A 1143 -44.17 -3.70 16.20
C ALA A 1143 -43.63 -3.94 17.60
N ILE A 1144 -43.51 -5.20 18.01
CA ILE A 1144 -43.24 -5.58 19.39
C ILE A 1144 -41.88 -6.24 19.48
N ARG A 1145 -41.11 -5.83 20.48
CA ARG A 1145 -39.85 -6.45 20.83
C ARG A 1145 -39.88 -6.88 22.29
N ILE A 1146 -39.05 -7.87 22.60
CA ILE A 1146 -38.81 -8.29 23.96
C ILE A 1146 -37.33 -8.17 24.31
N ALA A 1147 -37.05 -7.91 25.58
CA ALA A 1147 -35.72 -7.94 26.16
C ALA A 1147 -35.71 -8.87 27.38
N TYR A 1148 -34.73 -9.78 27.45
CA TYR A 1148 -34.57 -10.69 28.58
C TYR A 1148 -33.11 -11.08 28.77
N LYS A 1149 -32.72 -11.43 30.01
CA LYS A 1149 -31.38 -11.94 30.27
C LYS A 1149 -31.27 -13.42 29.92
N THR A 1150 -30.21 -13.78 29.21
CA THR A 1150 -29.92 -15.16 28.80
C THR A 1150 -28.42 -15.36 28.56
N SER A 1151 -27.99 -16.61 28.40
CA SER A 1151 -26.60 -16.99 28.09
C SER A 1151 -26.47 -17.35 26.61
N MET A 1152 -25.82 -16.48 25.83
CA MET A 1152 -25.59 -16.64 24.39
C MET A 1152 -24.25 -16.02 23.97
N ASP A 1153 -23.80 -16.34 22.76
CA ASP A 1153 -22.56 -15.81 22.18
C ASP A 1153 -22.76 -14.39 21.63
N PHE A 1154 -22.96 -13.42 22.52
CA PHE A 1154 -23.19 -12.02 22.14
C PHE A 1154 -21.95 -11.35 21.52
N ASN A 1155 -20.76 -11.88 21.81
CA ASN A 1155 -19.48 -11.32 21.36
C ASN A 1155 -18.91 -12.02 20.12
N ASN A 1156 -19.58 -13.05 19.60
CA ASN A 1156 -19.13 -13.85 18.45
C ASN A 1156 -17.74 -14.45 18.68
N THR A 1157 -17.52 -15.05 19.84
CA THR A 1157 -16.25 -15.72 20.22
C THR A 1157 -16.39 -17.23 20.33
N GLY A 1158 -17.59 -17.77 20.09
CA GLY A 1158 -17.92 -19.18 20.26
C GLY A 1158 -18.21 -19.56 21.72
N THR A 1159 -18.23 -18.59 22.62
CA THR A 1159 -18.47 -18.80 24.06
C THR A 1159 -19.68 -18.04 24.50
N ASN A 1160 -20.66 -18.73 25.09
CA ASN A 1160 -21.83 -18.07 25.63
C ASN A 1160 -21.47 -17.26 26.87
N GLU A 1161 -22.06 -16.07 26.99
CA GLU A 1161 -21.97 -15.19 28.16
C GLU A 1161 -23.37 -14.69 28.54
N GLU A 1162 -23.53 -14.29 29.81
CA GLU A 1162 -24.77 -13.66 30.24
C GLU A 1162 -24.89 -12.24 29.66
N GLY A 1163 -26.02 -11.98 29.00
CA GLY A 1163 -26.30 -10.70 28.41
C GLY A 1163 -27.79 -10.49 28.20
N TRP A 1164 -28.15 -9.28 27.76
CA TRP A 1164 -29.51 -8.97 27.35
C TRP A 1164 -29.70 -9.40 25.90
N GLU A 1165 -30.61 -10.33 25.67
CA GLU A 1165 -31.14 -10.59 24.33
C GLU A 1165 -32.23 -9.57 24.04
N THR A 1166 -32.21 -8.98 22.85
CA THR A 1166 -33.30 -8.14 22.35
C THR A 1166 -33.74 -8.68 20.99
N MET A 1167 -35.03 -8.99 20.87
CA MET A 1167 -35.56 -9.56 19.63
C MET A 1167 -36.96 -9.06 19.31
N THR A 1168 -37.23 -8.95 18.01
CA THR A 1168 -38.57 -8.67 17.50
C THR A 1168 -39.43 -9.93 17.58
N ALA A 1169 -40.63 -9.80 18.13
CA ALA A 1169 -41.64 -10.85 18.07
C ALA A 1169 -42.24 -10.89 16.66
N PRO A 1170 -42.03 -11.95 15.86
CA PRO A 1170 -42.59 -12.04 14.52
C PRO A 1170 -44.11 -12.25 14.61
N LEU A 1171 -44.89 -11.29 14.11
CA LEU A 1171 -46.34 -11.34 14.12
C LEU A 1171 -46.89 -11.69 12.72
N ASN A 1172 -48.07 -12.30 12.68
CA ASN A 1172 -48.86 -12.51 11.45
C ASN A 1172 -49.93 -11.44 11.22
N GLN A 1173 -50.06 -10.48 12.14
CA GLN A 1173 -50.95 -9.32 12.04
C GLN A 1173 -50.25 -8.08 12.60
N ARG A 1174 -50.66 -6.90 12.14
CA ARG A 1174 -50.12 -5.63 12.64
C ARG A 1174 -50.60 -5.41 14.07
N ALA A 1175 -49.68 -5.10 14.98
CA ALA A 1175 -50.06 -4.65 16.32
C ALA A 1175 -50.40 -3.15 16.30
N ALA A 1176 -51.55 -2.79 16.84
CA ALA A 1176 -51.98 -1.41 16.98
C ALA A 1176 -51.12 -0.66 18.01
N SER A 1177 -51.09 0.67 17.92
CA SER A 1177 -50.52 1.51 18.98
C SER A 1177 -51.36 1.37 20.25
N GLY A 1178 -50.73 1.06 21.38
CA GLY A 1178 -51.39 0.95 22.68
C GLY A 1178 -50.66 0.01 23.64
N ARG A 1179 -51.30 -0.24 24.79
CA ARG A 1179 -50.78 -1.13 25.83
C ARG A 1179 -50.51 -2.53 25.28
N ILE A 1180 -49.31 -3.01 25.53
CA ILE A 1180 -48.89 -4.40 25.34
C ILE A 1180 -48.61 -5.01 26.70
N CYS A 1181 -48.64 -6.34 26.77
CA CYS A 1181 -48.39 -7.06 28.01
C CYS A 1181 -47.43 -8.22 27.80
N ILE A 1182 -46.71 -8.62 28.85
CA ILE A 1182 -45.83 -9.79 28.82
C ILE A 1182 -46.06 -10.70 30.01
N GLU A 1183 -46.12 -12.00 29.75
CA GLU A 1183 -46.23 -13.04 30.78
C GLU A 1183 -45.28 -14.20 30.47
N THR A 1184 -44.77 -14.85 31.52
CA THR A 1184 -43.84 -16.00 31.38
C THR A 1184 -44.52 -17.31 31.75
N LYS A 1185 -44.01 -18.44 31.22
CA LYS A 1185 -44.54 -19.78 31.53
C LYS A 1185 -46.06 -19.89 31.30
N ALA A 1186 -46.52 -19.33 30.19
CA ALA A 1186 -47.93 -19.21 29.85
C ALA A 1186 -48.40 -20.31 28.89
N LYS A 1187 -49.64 -20.77 29.06
CA LYS A 1187 -50.28 -21.73 28.17
C LYS A 1187 -50.92 -21.01 26.98
N HIS A 1188 -50.79 -21.62 25.82
CA HIS A 1188 -51.53 -21.20 24.63
C HIS A 1188 -52.87 -21.94 24.52
N TYR A 1189 -53.63 -21.73 23.44
CA TYR A 1189 -54.90 -22.40 23.23
C TYR A 1189 -54.81 -23.93 23.38
N ASN A 1190 -55.70 -24.48 24.21
CA ASN A 1190 -55.97 -25.90 24.42
C ASN A 1190 -54.72 -26.78 24.64
N THR A 1191 -53.76 -26.29 25.43
CA THR A 1191 -52.54 -27.06 25.79
C THR A 1191 -52.33 -27.15 27.30
N THR A 1192 -51.52 -28.13 27.68
CA THR A 1192 -50.90 -28.19 29.01
C THR A 1192 -49.48 -27.63 29.02
N GLU A 1193 -48.86 -27.45 27.84
CA GLU A 1193 -47.49 -26.94 27.70
C GLU A 1193 -47.41 -25.43 27.99
N LYS A 1194 -46.35 -25.03 28.70
CA LYS A 1194 -46.06 -23.63 29.03
C LYS A 1194 -44.95 -23.11 28.15
N MET A 1195 -45.24 -22.06 27.40
CA MET A 1195 -44.26 -21.38 26.58
C MET A 1195 -43.41 -20.43 27.45
N PRO A 1196 -42.12 -20.25 27.16
CA PRO A 1196 -41.24 -19.33 27.89
C PRO A 1196 -41.83 -17.93 28.06
N VAL A 1197 -42.33 -17.34 26.97
CA VAL A 1197 -42.86 -15.98 26.94
C VAL A 1197 -44.16 -15.94 26.13
N ALA A 1198 -45.14 -15.19 26.63
CA ALA A 1198 -46.34 -14.76 25.93
C ALA A 1198 -46.42 -13.24 25.92
N VAL A 1199 -46.68 -12.67 24.75
CA VAL A 1199 -46.83 -11.23 24.55
C VAL A 1199 -48.26 -10.95 24.10
N GLY A 1200 -49.00 -10.22 24.93
CA GLY A 1200 -50.36 -9.77 24.65
C GLY A 1200 -50.34 -8.51 23.79
N PHE A 1201 -51.03 -8.52 22.66
CA PHE A 1201 -51.10 -7.39 21.75
C PHE A 1201 -52.46 -7.21 21.09
N LYS A 1202 -52.80 -5.95 20.84
CA LYS A 1202 -54.04 -5.59 20.16
C LYS A 1202 -53.78 -5.47 18.66
N THR A 1203 -54.68 -6.01 17.85
CA THR A 1203 -54.77 -5.77 16.41
C THR A 1203 -55.68 -4.56 16.16
N SER A 1204 -56.19 -4.34 14.94
CA SER A 1204 -57.19 -3.28 14.71
C SER A 1204 -58.48 -3.50 15.52
N SER A 1205 -58.81 -4.75 15.88
CA SER A 1205 -60.03 -5.06 16.64
C SER A 1205 -59.86 -6.06 17.77
N ASP A 1206 -59.01 -7.08 17.61
CA ASP A 1206 -58.94 -8.22 18.54
C ASP A 1206 -57.72 -8.12 19.46
N TYR A 1207 -57.80 -8.69 20.66
CA TYR A 1207 -56.66 -8.87 21.56
C TYR A 1207 -56.14 -10.32 21.50
N ARG A 1208 -54.85 -10.48 21.26
CA ARG A 1208 -54.20 -11.78 20.96
C ARG A 1208 -52.93 -11.97 21.77
N ALA A 1209 -52.48 -13.21 21.87
CA ALA A 1209 -51.17 -13.56 22.42
C ALA A 1209 -50.24 -14.13 21.35
N ALA A 1210 -49.02 -13.60 21.27
CA ALA A 1210 -47.90 -14.20 20.55
C ALA A 1210 -47.03 -14.97 21.54
N PHE A 1211 -46.54 -16.16 21.18
CA PHE A 1211 -45.70 -16.95 22.08
C PHE A 1211 -44.33 -17.22 21.47
N TYR A 1212 -43.30 -17.00 22.28
CA TYR A 1212 -41.95 -17.48 21.99
C TYR A 1212 -41.85 -18.94 22.43
N VAL A 1213 -41.44 -19.82 21.52
CA VAL A 1213 -41.44 -21.28 21.73
C VAL A 1213 -40.23 -21.72 22.54
N GLY A 1214 -39.04 -21.20 22.22
CA GLY A 1214 -37.78 -21.65 22.81
C GLY A 1214 -37.32 -23.02 22.32
N LYS A 1215 -36.37 -23.61 23.05
CA LYS A 1215 -35.67 -24.86 22.71
C LYS A 1215 -36.50 -26.14 22.86
#